data_AF-A0A848YY94-F1
#
_entry.id   AF-A0A848YY94-F1
#
_cell.length_a   1.000
_cell.length_b   1.000
_cell.length_c   1.000
_cell.angle_alpha   90.00
_cell.angle_beta   90.00
_cell.angle_gamma   90.00
#
_symmetry.space_group_name_H-M   'P 1'
#
loop_
_entity.id
_entity.type
_entity.pdbx_description
1 polymer ?
#
loop_
_entity_poly.entity_id
_entity_poly.type
_entity_poly.pdbx_seq_one_letter_code
_entity_poly.pdbx_strand_id
1 'polypeptide(L)'
;MVQNDTAMRIYFEHSGEEKQVPLSNLVATLVDFVDHFCVKALIGPAFSGIIQTGSGADKVARLLNACGCAGRPQAFFTELLSQLGKADGTQKIVINDVELPHLLLMAILEVVLPGNRFFTIKSTEQLERATNIKIPDADRMDMQRVLDTYPVRLSMHTIRQMRVSGDVAYQYLPFIEELDSAGHTNTWIGQFHQGLLEQMYQNRVIFLLNMTCPVYCRFCFRKHKESRNEANPAAADVKRAVAHVADSPNIKEIVITGGDPFMNRKNMACAIDGLMAVDHVQTLRLATRSIAYYPHLFLSDNGELLNYLKRKHLELQAHGKRMEVATHFIHPDEISPQCLEIISDLARNGIAVYVQTPLLNKCNDEGPELVRLFSLLRGAGAELHYIYIPCSPIHGNNVYWSPISKGIDVGRYLRAHLSDRVIPRICTATPIGKMDWNSSGWAVEPVEGNDGFIWIRSPYTPDYFKQFAPLAKGLQNIRVNGEGTIDIQYMARIGDESLFLGSRPKRPGNGPRTTADTDAVLKEMPAGETIAPSIVATGSSTLSRVHETRVEIAAECGETDLEIIRGDDRITDVVIVAPTDAVDCLIQIRRIVRALEVAPHVNAVRLRSLKFNYAPGSYTPAVIDALAALNRLTMVNPLRLEIETQFLVAAEFNPEHTRLCRQLNNRGITVYANTPLLANINDSPEAIHQLAHECRRAGIEFHHLYVAGLPVQDRWNRKNPVVLYDVVDIATRVRREGSGREIPRYIIRTILGEVDFGLSSTVVGQDETLAVKLSPYDHAYFTAMDPDFEWPPGVEIDGDGNPVVPVTGLSKTTDFALS
;
A
#
# COMPACT_ATOMS: atom_id res chain seq x y z
N MET A 1 53.98 0.91 -8.90
CA MET A 1 53.66 0.78 -10.34
C MET A 1 52.15 0.82 -10.47
N VAL A 2 51.60 1.91 -11.02
CA VAL A 2 50.16 2.02 -11.28
C VAL A 2 49.88 1.11 -12.48
N GLN A 3 49.23 -0.03 -12.28
CA GLN A 3 48.70 -0.82 -13.40
C GLN A 3 47.70 0.08 -14.13
N ASN A 4 47.89 0.26 -15.45
CA ASN A 4 46.91 0.95 -16.28
C ASN A 4 45.59 0.17 -16.22
N ASP A 5 44.56 0.75 -15.61
CA ASP A 5 43.23 0.16 -15.58
C ASP A 5 42.61 0.19 -16.99
N THR A 6 42.03 -0.93 -17.41
CA THR A 6 41.43 -1.07 -18.74
C THR A 6 40.15 -0.24 -18.80
N ALA A 7 40.08 0.72 -19.72
CA ALA A 7 38.86 1.49 -19.96
C ALA A 7 37.88 0.69 -20.83
N MET A 8 36.72 0.35 -20.26
CA MET A 8 35.59 -0.24 -20.97
C MET A 8 34.80 0.84 -21.70
N ARG A 9 34.32 0.55 -22.91
CA ARG A 9 33.55 1.49 -23.73
C ARG A 9 32.11 1.04 -23.82
N ILE A 10 31.19 2.00 -23.73
CA ILE A 10 29.78 1.81 -24.07
C ILE A 10 29.37 2.88 -25.07
N TYR A 11 28.69 2.45 -26.13
CA TYR A 11 28.09 3.31 -27.13
C TYR A 11 26.58 3.21 -27.01
N PHE A 12 25.94 4.34 -26.76
CA PHE A 12 24.49 4.44 -26.64
C PHE A 12 23.88 4.71 -28.01
N GLU A 13 23.32 3.66 -28.63
CA GLU A 13 23.00 3.58 -30.06
C GLU A 13 22.17 4.77 -30.58
N HIS A 14 21.14 5.17 -29.85
CA HIS A 14 20.19 6.20 -30.28
C HIS A 14 20.57 7.60 -29.78
N SER A 15 21.32 7.70 -28.69
CA SER A 15 21.82 9.00 -28.23
C SER A 15 23.09 9.48 -28.97
N GLY A 16 23.83 8.54 -29.59
CA GLY A 16 25.15 8.80 -30.18
C GLY A 16 26.25 9.10 -29.15
N GLU A 17 25.98 8.95 -27.84
CA GLU A 17 26.98 9.19 -26.80
C GLU A 17 27.87 7.96 -26.58
N GLU A 18 29.18 8.17 -26.55
CA GLU A 18 30.17 7.18 -26.09
C GLU A 18 30.63 7.55 -24.67
N LYS A 19 30.70 6.57 -23.77
CA LYS A 19 31.29 6.72 -22.43
C LYS A 19 32.41 5.72 -22.24
N GLN A 20 33.38 6.11 -21.42
CA GLN A 20 34.46 5.25 -20.96
C GLN A 20 34.36 5.07 -19.46
N VAL A 21 34.43 3.83 -18.99
CA VAL A 21 34.33 3.46 -17.58
C VAL A 21 35.51 2.56 -17.23
N PRO A 22 36.25 2.81 -16.14
CA PRO A 22 37.33 1.92 -15.72
C PRO A 22 36.80 0.54 -15.33
N LEU A 23 37.45 -0.54 -15.79
CA LEU A 23 37.03 -1.92 -15.49
C LEU A 23 37.04 -2.18 -13.99
N SER A 24 38.00 -1.62 -13.24
CA SER A 24 38.06 -1.77 -11.79
C SER A 24 36.81 -1.27 -11.08
N ASN A 25 36.21 -0.15 -11.53
CA ASN A 25 34.98 0.40 -10.94
C ASN A 25 33.78 -0.52 -11.18
N LEU A 26 33.68 -1.10 -12.38
CA LEU A 26 32.62 -2.05 -12.73
C LEU A 26 32.74 -3.34 -11.91
N VAL A 27 33.95 -3.89 -11.79
CA VAL A 27 34.22 -5.07 -10.97
C VAL A 27 33.94 -4.79 -9.50
N ALA A 28 34.40 -3.66 -8.96
CA ALA A 28 34.14 -3.28 -7.57
C ALA A 28 32.64 -3.14 -7.28
N THR A 29 31.88 -2.53 -8.19
CA THR A 29 30.42 -2.38 -8.06
C THR A 29 29.72 -3.73 -8.12
N LEU A 30 30.15 -4.62 -9.02
CA LEU A 30 29.59 -5.98 -9.08
C LEU A 30 29.88 -6.75 -7.79
N VAL A 31 31.11 -6.70 -7.28
CA VAL A 31 31.49 -7.35 -6.01
C VAL A 31 30.65 -6.80 -4.87
N ASP A 32 30.57 -5.47 -4.72
CA ASP A 32 29.77 -4.83 -3.67
C ASP A 32 28.29 -5.22 -3.75
N PHE A 33 27.74 -5.22 -4.97
CA PHE A 33 26.35 -5.60 -5.20
C PHE A 33 26.07 -7.04 -4.75
N VAL A 34 26.89 -8.01 -5.20
CA VAL A 34 26.65 -9.42 -4.87
C VAL A 34 26.93 -9.74 -3.41
N ASP A 35 27.77 -8.95 -2.74
CA ASP A 35 28.06 -9.14 -1.33
C ASP A 35 26.87 -8.71 -0.46
N HIS A 36 26.26 -7.56 -0.78
CA HIS A 36 25.26 -6.94 0.08
C HIS A 36 23.80 -7.14 -0.35
N PHE A 37 23.50 -7.27 -1.65
CA PHE A 37 22.13 -7.20 -2.16
C PHE A 37 21.61 -8.48 -2.84
N CYS A 38 22.43 -9.52 -2.96
CA CYS A 38 22.02 -10.82 -3.53
C CYS A 38 21.21 -11.69 -2.55
N VAL A 39 20.07 -11.18 -2.08
CA VAL A 39 19.07 -11.97 -1.35
C VAL A 39 17.91 -12.33 -2.27
N LYS A 40 17.36 -13.53 -2.10
CA LYS A 40 16.33 -14.11 -2.99
C LYS A 40 15.16 -13.16 -3.27
N ALA A 41 14.70 -12.41 -2.27
CA ALA A 41 13.61 -11.44 -2.42
C ALA A 41 13.93 -10.31 -3.42
N LEU A 42 15.18 -9.85 -3.47
CA LEU A 42 15.61 -8.73 -4.33
C LEU A 42 15.97 -9.18 -5.75
N ILE A 43 16.67 -10.31 -5.88
CA ILE A 43 17.25 -10.78 -7.15
C ILE A 43 16.52 -11.98 -7.78
N GLY A 44 15.53 -12.54 -7.09
CA GLY A 44 14.75 -13.69 -7.55
C GLY A 44 15.43 -15.06 -7.35
N PRO A 45 14.66 -16.15 -7.40
CA PRO A 45 15.13 -17.51 -7.17
C PRO A 45 16.23 -17.95 -8.14
N ALA A 46 16.03 -17.73 -9.45
CA ALA A 46 16.94 -18.21 -10.49
C ALA A 46 18.36 -17.63 -10.32
N PHE A 47 18.49 -16.31 -10.19
CA PHE A 47 19.79 -15.67 -10.01
C PHE A 47 20.40 -16.03 -8.64
N SER A 48 19.59 -16.12 -7.58
CA SER A 48 20.08 -16.52 -6.26
C SER A 48 20.66 -17.94 -6.24
N GLY A 49 20.11 -18.86 -7.03
CA GLY A 49 20.61 -20.24 -7.18
C GLY A 49 21.98 -20.33 -7.86
N ILE A 50 22.29 -19.39 -8.76
CA ILE A 50 23.61 -19.27 -9.40
C ILE A 50 24.62 -18.66 -8.42
N ILE A 51 24.23 -17.57 -7.76
CA ILE A 51 25.13 -16.79 -6.91
C ILE A 51 25.48 -17.55 -5.64
N GLN A 52 24.53 -18.22 -4.99
CA GLN A 52 24.71 -18.99 -3.75
C GLN A 52 25.35 -18.15 -2.60
N THR A 53 25.58 -18.76 -1.44
CA THR A 53 26.27 -18.13 -0.30
C THR A 53 27.80 -18.12 -0.48
N GLY A 54 28.51 -17.24 0.22
CA GLY A 54 29.99 -17.15 0.17
C GLY A 54 30.49 -15.71 0.11
N SER A 55 31.79 -15.52 -0.09
CA SER A 55 32.38 -14.19 -0.24
C SER A 55 31.96 -13.53 -1.56
N GLY A 56 31.99 -12.19 -1.63
CA GLY A 56 31.77 -11.46 -2.89
C GLY A 56 32.63 -11.97 -4.05
N ALA A 57 33.89 -12.35 -3.79
CA ALA A 57 34.78 -12.90 -4.82
C ALA A 57 34.30 -14.27 -5.36
N ASP A 58 33.87 -15.17 -4.46
CA ASP A 58 33.35 -16.49 -4.86
C ASP A 58 32.04 -16.36 -5.64
N LYS A 59 31.17 -15.45 -5.20
CA LYS A 59 29.90 -15.12 -5.87
C LYS A 59 30.13 -14.59 -7.28
N VAL A 60 31.08 -13.65 -7.45
CA VAL A 60 31.46 -13.13 -8.78
C VAL A 60 32.07 -14.23 -9.64
N ALA A 61 32.93 -15.10 -9.10
CA ALA A 61 33.50 -16.20 -9.85
C ALA A 61 32.42 -17.16 -10.40
N ARG A 62 31.41 -17.49 -9.58
CA ARG A 62 30.25 -18.30 -10.02
C ARG A 62 29.42 -17.61 -11.08
N LEU A 63 29.13 -16.32 -10.92
CA LEU A 63 28.42 -15.53 -11.94
C LEU A 63 29.19 -15.53 -13.26
N LEU A 64 30.48 -15.20 -13.23
CA LEU A 64 31.32 -15.19 -14.42
C LEU A 64 31.37 -16.55 -15.09
N ASN A 65 31.45 -17.63 -14.31
CA ASN A 65 31.41 -18.99 -14.85
C ASN A 65 30.07 -19.31 -15.52
N ALA A 66 28.95 -19.01 -14.87
CA ALA A 66 27.61 -19.21 -15.43
C ALA A 66 27.39 -18.39 -16.71
N CYS A 67 27.97 -17.19 -16.77
CA CYS A 67 27.96 -16.33 -17.96
C CYS A 67 28.99 -16.73 -19.05
N GLY A 68 29.68 -17.88 -18.93
CA GLY A 68 30.69 -18.33 -19.89
C GLY A 68 31.98 -17.50 -19.91
N CYS A 69 32.18 -16.63 -18.91
CA CYS A 69 33.25 -15.64 -18.79
C CYS A 69 34.20 -15.94 -17.62
N ALA A 70 34.36 -17.22 -17.24
CA ALA A 70 35.18 -17.64 -16.11
C ALA A 70 36.57 -16.98 -16.11
N GLY A 71 36.93 -16.30 -15.01
CA GLY A 71 38.19 -15.56 -14.85
C GLY A 71 38.39 -14.38 -15.80
N ARG A 72 37.37 -14.00 -16.59
CA ARG A 72 37.45 -12.98 -17.65
C ARG A 72 36.40 -11.87 -17.44
N PRO A 73 36.52 -11.04 -16.38
CA PRO A 73 35.57 -9.95 -16.12
C PRO A 73 35.46 -8.95 -17.28
N GLN A 74 36.56 -8.71 -18.02
CA GLN A 74 36.52 -7.86 -19.21
C GLN A 74 35.56 -8.40 -20.28
N ALA A 75 35.53 -9.72 -20.51
CA ALA A 75 34.63 -10.33 -21.48
C ALA A 75 33.16 -10.15 -21.05
N PHE A 76 32.87 -10.40 -19.77
CA PHE A 76 31.53 -10.20 -19.19
C PHE A 76 31.04 -8.76 -19.37
N PHE A 77 31.85 -7.77 -18.97
CA PHE A 77 31.46 -6.36 -19.10
C PHE A 77 31.42 -5.87 -20.54
N THR A 78 32.19 -6.47 -21.46
CA THR A 78 32.09 -6.14 -22.89
C THR A 78 30.71 -6.49 -23.42
N GLU A 79 30.23 -7.70 -23.11
CA GLU A 79 28.90 -8.16 -23.52
C GLU A 79 27.80 -7.35 -22.83
N LEU A 80 27.88 -7.18 -21.50
CA LEU A 80 26.90 -6.42 -20.73
C LEU A 80 26.74 -4.99 -21.24
N LEU A 81 27.85 -4.27 -21.44
CA LEU A 81 27.81 -2.89 -21.90
C LEU A 81 27.34 -2.79 -23.36
N SER A 82 27.59 -3.80 -24.19
CA SER A 82 27.04 -3.85 -25.55
C SER A 82 25.52 -3.92 -25.53
N GLN A 83 24.94 -4.79 -24.69
CA GLN A 83 23.49 -4.89 -24.55
C GLN A 83 22.89 -3.63 -23.91
N LEU A 84 23.49 -3.10 -22.83
CA LEU A 84 23.03 -1.86 -22.19
C LEU A 84 23.11 -0.63 -23.11
N GLY A 85 24.04 -0.61 -24.07
CA GLY A 85 24.15 0.45 -25.08
C GLY A 85 22.95 0.51 -26.03
N LYS A 86 22.24 -0.62 -26.20
CA LYS A 86 21.06 -0.78 -27.06
C LYS A 86 19.75 -0.86 -26.27
N ALA A 87 19.82 -1.01 -24.95
CA ALA A 87 18.67 -1.27 -24.11
C ALA A 87 17.71 -0.06 -24.07
N ASP A 88 16.43 -0.37 -24.27
CA ASP A 88 15.29 0.55 -24.26
C ASP A 88 14.23 0.16 -23.21
N GLY A 89 14.55 -0.82 -22.36
CA GLY A 89 13.68 -1.37 -21.33
C GLY A 89 12.78 -2.53 -21.77
N THR A 90 12.67 -2.81 -23.08
CA THR A 90 11.73 -3.83 -23.59
C THR A 90 12.30 -5.25 -23.58
N GLN A 91 13.63 -5.39 -23.61
CA GLN A 91 14.32 -6.68 -23.62
C GLN A 91 15.02 -6.93 -22.30
N LYS A 92 15.00 -8.19 -21.86
CA LYS A 92 15.79 -8.68 -20.74
C LYS A 92 17.27 -8.71 -21.13
N ILE A 93 18.15 -8.37 -20.19
CA ILE A 93 19.61 -8.44 -20.39
C ILE A 93 20.08 -9.83 -19.97
N VAL A 94 20.59 -10.61 -20.93
CA VAL A 94 20.91 -12.03 -20.75
C VAL A 94 22.33 -12.30 -21.26
N ILE A 95 23.16 -12.95 -20.45
CA ILE A 95 24.52 -13.36 -20.84
C ILE A 95 24.68 -14.87 -20.62
N ASN A 96 24.83 -15.62 -21.72
CA ASN A 96 24.93 -17.09 -21.70
C ASN A 96 23.78 -17.72 -20.89
N ASP A 97 22.54 -17.39 -21.25
CA ASP A 97 21.28 -17.82 -20.61
C ASP A 97 21.04 -17.34 -19.17
N VAL A 98 21.96 -16.53 -18.60
CA VAL A 98 21.77 -15.90 -17.30
C VAL A 98 21.10 -14.54 -17.47
N GLU A 99 19.82 -14.46 -17.11
CA GLU A 99 19.11 -13.18 -16.96
C GLU A 99 19.67 -12.40 -15.76
N LEU A 100 20.12 -11.18 -16.02
CA LEU A 100 20.67 -10.31 -14.98
C LEU A 100 19.56 -9.54 -14.27
N PRO A 101 19.51 -9.54 -12.92
CA PRO A 101 18.46 -8.86 -12.17
C PRO A 101 18.45 -7.35 -12.40
N HIS A 102 17.26 -6.76 -12.43
CA HIS A 102 17.04 -5.32 -12.57
C HIS A 102 17.93 -4.48 -11.64
N LEU A 103 18.01 -4.84 -10.36
CA LEU A 103 18.80 -4.11 -9.35
C LEU A 103 20.31 -4.15 -9.63
N LEU A 104 20.83 -5.26 -10.17
CA LEU A 104 22.23 -5.35 -10.57
C LEU A 104 22.50 -4.43 -11.77
N LEU A 105 21.61 -4.44 -12.76
CA LEU A 105 21.73 -3.56 -13.93
C LEU A 105 21.68 -2.09 -13.52
N MET A 106 20.80 -1.74 -12.58
CA MET A 106 20.74 -0.40 -11.99
C MET A 106 22.06 0.00 -11.33
N ALA A 107 22.67 -0.86 -10.51
CA ALA A 107 23.97 -0.60 -9.89
C ALA A 107 25.07 -0.34 -10.93
N ILE A 108 25.12 -1.14 -12.01
CA ILE A 108 26.07 -0.92 -13.11
C ILE A 108 25.78 0.40 -13.84
N LEU A 109 24.51 0.72 -14.11
CA LEU A 109 24.13 1.98 -14.76
C LEU A 109 24.43 3.23 -13.92
N GLU A 110 24.52 3.12 -12.60
CA GLU A 110 24.97 4.23 -11.73
C GLU A 110 26.44 4.59 -11.98
N VAL A 111 27.28 3.60 -12.30
CA VAL A 111 28.68 3.80 -12.68
C VAL A 111 28.78 4.35 -14.10
N VAL A 112 27.99 3.80 -15.03
CA VAL A 112 28.06 4.14 -16.45
C VAL A 112 27.48 5.53 -16.75
N LEU A 113 26.37 5.88 -16.11
CA LEU A 113 25.67 7.14 -16.28
C LEU A 113 25.64 7.90 -14.94
N PRO A 114 26.76 8.41 -14.41
CA PRO A 114 26.82 8.94 -13.05
C PRO A 114 26.04 10.26 -12.86
N GLY A 115 25.79 10.60 -11.60
CA GLY A 115 25.17 11.86 -11.19
C GLY A 115 23.64 11.82 -11.06
N ASN A 116 23.06 12.91 -10.54
CA ASN A 116 21.67 12.95 -10.07
C ASN A 116 20.90 14.17 -10.60
N ARG A 117 21.23 14.61 -11.82
CA ARG A 117 20.61 15.78 -12.45
C ARG A 117 19.19 15.50 -12.97
N PHE A 118 18.48 16.59 -13.24
CA PHE A 118 17.19 16.56 -13.94
C PHE A 118 17.35 16.95 -15.41
N PHE A 119 16.41 16.47 -16.20
CA PHE A 119 16.29 16.78 -17.62
C PHE A 119 14.91 17.37 -17.86
N THR A 120 14.84 18.58 -18.38
CA THR A 120 13.61 19.15 -18.94
C THR A 120 13.66 18.94 -20.44
N ILE A 121 12.79 18.08 -20.95
CA ILE A 121 12.77 17.70 -22.35
C ILE A 121 11.81 18.62 -23.09
N LYS A 122 12.32 19.30 -24.13
CA LYS A 122 11.56 20.27 -24.95
C LYS A 122 11.50 19.89 -26.43
N SER A 123 12.33 18.95 -26.87
CA SER A 123 12.31 18.46 -28.24
C SER A 123 12.47 16.95 -28.30
N THR A 124 12.06 16.37 -29.43
CA THR A 124 12.23 14.94 -29.72
C THR A 124 13.71 14.53 -29.68
N GLU A 125 14.62 15.34 -30.22
CA GLU A 125 16.07 15.05 -30.18
C GLU A 125 16.62 15.04 -28.75
N GLN A 126 16.12 15.95 -27.89
CA GLN A 126 16.48 15.93 -26.47
C GLN A 126 15.97 14.68 -25.77
N LEU A 127 14.76 14.21 -26.13
CA LEU A 127 14.19 12.99 -25.59
C LEU A 127 15.06 11.79 -25.97
N GLU A 128 15.30 11.57 -27.26
CA GLU A 128 16.11 10.45 -27.77
C GLU A 128 17.51 10.46 -27.17
N ARG A 129 18.14 11.63 -27.11
CA ARG A 129 19.48 11.76 -26.54
C ARG A 129 19.52 11.43 -25.04
N ALA A 130 18.53 11.88 -24.27
CA ALA A 130 18.50 11.63 -22.83
C ALA A 130 18.16 10.17 -22.50
N THR A 131 17.19 9.59 -23.20
CA THR A 131 16.64 8.26 -22.89
C THR A 131 17.33 7.13 -23.65
N ASN A 132 18.02 7.43 -24.75
CA ASN A 132 18.54 6.46 -25.73
C ASN A 132 17.43 5.58 -26.32
N ILE A 133 16.28 6.18 -26.60
CA ILE A 133 15.14 5.52 -27.23
C ILE A 133 14.88 6.22 -28.54
N LYS A 134 14.77 5.46 -29.63
CA LYS A 134 14.48 6.01 -30.94
C LYS A 134 12.99 6.33 -31.07
N ILE A 135 12.69 7.55 -31.51
CA ILE A 135 11.34 7.93 -31.92
C ILE A 135 11.21 7.57 -33.41
N PRO A 136 10.17 6.80 -33.82
CA PRO A 136 9.91 6.53 -35.23
C PRO A 136 9.79 7.84 -36.02
N ASP A 137 10.38 7.91 -37.22
CA ASP A 137 10.41 9.16 -37.99
C ASP A 137 9.00 9.66 -38.35
N ALA A 138 8.05 8.73 -38.54
CA ALA A 138 6.64 9.04 -38.75
C ALA A 138 5.98 9.73 -37.55
N ASP A 139 6.44 9.44 -36.33
CA ASP A 139 5.84 9.90 -35.08
C ASP A 139 6.47 11.19 -34.55
N ARG A 140 7.60 11.64 -35.13
CA ARG A 140 8.37 12.79 -34.61
C ARG A 140 7.54 14.06 -34.48
N MET A 141 6.70 14.37 -35.47
CA MET A 141 5.85 15.56 -35.44
C MET A 141 4.80 15.48 -34.33
N ASP A 142 4.13 14.34 -34.18
CA ASP A 142 3.11 14.14 -33.16
C ASP A 142 3.73 14.06 -31.76
N MET A 143 4.88 13.41 -31.61
CA MET A 143 5.64 13.42 -30.37
C MET A 143 6.04 14.84 -29.95
N GLN A 144 6.46 15.69 -30.90
CA GLN A 144 6.74 17.09 -30.58
C GLN A 144 5.49 17.81 -30.04
N ARG A 145 4.32 17.57 -30.65
CA ARG A 145 3.04 18.12 -30.16
C ARG A 145 2.71 17.62 -28.74
N VAL A 146 3.01 16.35 -28.43
CA VAL A 146 2.88 15.80 -27.08
C VAL A 146 3.78 16.56 -26.10
N LEU A 147 5.07 16.76 -26.43
CA LEU A 147 6.02 17.50 -25.59
C LEU A 147 5.60 18.96 -25.36
N ASP A 148 5.00 19.59 -26.36
CA ASP A 148 4.51 20.96 -26.28
C ASP A 148 3.28 21.09 -25.35
N THR A 149 2.45 20.05 -25.31
CA THR A 149 1.19 19.97 -24.55
C THR A 149 1.40 19.48 -23.11
N TYR A 150 2.23 18.44 -22.94
CA TYR A 150 2.46 17.74 -21.68
C TYR A 150 3.95 17.72 -21.34
N PRO A 151 4.41 18.60 -20.42
CA PRO A 151 5.82 18.72 -20.10
C PRO A 151 6.45 17.39 -19.66
N VAL A 152 7.65 17.12 -20.13
CA VAL A 152 8.45 15.96 -19.71
C VAL A 152 9.62 16.43 -18.86
N ARG A 153 9.72 15.87 -17.66
CA ARG A 153 10.86 16.04 -16.78
C ARG A 153 11.26 14.70 -16.21
N LEU A 154 12.54 14.38 -16.30
CA LEU A 154 13.12 13.09 -15.90
C LEU A 154 14.28 13.32 -14.93
N SER A 155 14.50 12.38 -14.03
CA SER A 155 15.73 12.30 -13.22
C SER A 155 16.70 11.32 -13.86
N MET A 156 18.00 11.45 -13.59
CA MET A 156 18.97 10.43 -14.02
C MET A 156 18.61 9.04 -13.46
N HIS A 157 18.08 8.96 -12.24
CA HIS A 157 17.63 7.69 -11.64
C HIS A 157 16.55 7.03 -12.49
N THR A 158 15.51 7.76 -12.89
CA THR A 158 14.46 7.23 -13.78
C THR A 158 15.00 6.87 -15.16
N ILE A 159 15.93 7.65 -15.72
CA ILE A 159 16.54 7.31 -17.03
C ILE A 159 17.26 5.96 -16.95
N ARG A 160 17.96 5.67 -15.84
CA ARG A 160 18.57 4.35 -15.64
C ARG A 160 17.50 3.26 -15.54
N GLN A 161 16.45 3.47 -14.74
CA GLN A 161 15.38 2.48 -14.56
C GLN A 161 14.68 2.14 -15.89
N MET A 162 14.29 3.16 -16.65
CA MET A 162 13.57 2.97 -17.93
C MET A 162 14.40 2.22 -18.97
N ARG A 163 15.73 2.32 -18.94
CA ARG A 163 16.61 1.57 -19.86
C ARG A 163 16.54 0.06 -19.66
N VAL A 164 16.14 -0.39 -18.48
CA VAL A 164 16.13 -1.80 -18.09
C VAL A 164 14.77 -2.24 -17.53
N SER A 165 13.73 -1.44 -17.73
CA SER A 165 12.35 -1.78 -17.39
C SER A 165 11.35 -0.99 -18.24
N GLY A 166 10.65 -1.73 -19.11
CA GLY A 166 9.56 -1.22 -19.93
C GLY A 166 8.39 -0.71 -19.09
N ASP A 167 8.11 -1.34 -17.95
CA ASP A 167 7.05 -0.90 -17.03
C ASP A 167 7.36 0.43 -16.35
N VAL A 168 8.64 0.70 -16.05
CA VAL A 168 9.05 2.02 -15.57
C VAL A 168 9.02 3.03 -16.73
N ALA A 169 9.49 2.65 -17.92
CA ALA A 169 9.43 3.48 -19.12
C ALA A 169 8.00 3.91 -19.44
N TYR A 170 7.04 3.00 -19.36
CA TYR A 170 5.63 3.24 -19.60
C TYR A 170 5.01 4.30 -18.69
N GLN A 171 5.60 4.57 -17.52
CA GLN A 171 5.09 5.57 -16.58
C GLN A 171 5.62 6.99 -16.83
N TYR A 172 6.74 7.13 -17.55
CA TYR A 172 7.50 8.39 -17.63
C TYR A 172 7.83 8.82 -19.07
N LEU A 173 7.90 7.90 -20.03
CA LEU A 173 8.11 8.23 -21.45
C LEU A 173 6.82 8.73 -22.09
N PRO A 174 6.85 9.83 -22.84
CA PRO A 174 5.71 10.25 -23.62
C PRO A 174 5.42 9.28 -24.77
N PHE A 175 4.16 9.20 -25.18
CA PHE A 175 3.68 8.40 -26.31
C PHE A 175 2.66 9.23 -27.14
N ILE A 176 2.48 8.90 -28.42
CA ILE A 176 1.69 9.73 -29.34
C ILE A 176 0.19 9.69 -29.04
N GLU A 177 -0.29 8.61 -28.43
CA GLU A 177 -1.68 8.42 -28.01
C GLU A 177 -2.08 9.44 -26.93
N GLU A 178 -1.11 10.15 -26.33
CA GLU A 178 -1.43 11.27 -25.43
C GLU A 178 -2.14 12.44 -26.14
N LEU A 179 -2.11 12.51 -27.47
CA LEU A 179 -2.88 13.48 -28.24
C LEU A 179 -4.40 13.19 -28.23
N ASP A 180 -4.83 12.01 -27.78
CA ASP A 180 -6.24 11.71 -27.56
C ASP A 180 -6.81 12.63 -26.46
N SER A 181 -7.98 13.19 -26.73
CA SER A 181 -8.69 14.12 -25.84
C SER A 181 -9.80 13.45 -25.02
N ALA A 182 -9.94 12.12 -25.09
CA ALA A 182 -10.86 11.38 -24.24
C ALA A 182 -10.50 11.57 -22.76
N GLY A 183 -11.53 11.63 -21.92
CA GLY A 183 -11.38 11.83 -20.47
C GLY A 183 -11.66 13.27 -20.05
N HIS A 184 -11.21 13.61 -18.85
CA HIS A 184 -11.32 14.96 -18.32
C HIS A 184 -10.01 15.73 -18.49
N THR A 185 -10.08 17.05 -18.69
CA THR A 185 -8.86 17.89 -18.65
C THR A 185 -8.26 17.86 -17.24
N ASN A 186 -9.11 18.05 -16.22
CA ASN A 186 -8.73 18.03 -14.82
C ASN A 186 -9.75 17.19 -14.04
N THR A 187 -9.27 16.22 -13.25
CA THR A 187 -10.13 15.45 -12.32
C THR A 187 -10.08 15.98 -10.89
N TRP A 188 -9.22 16.98 -10.62
CA TRP A 188 -9.16 17.66 -9.33
C TRP A 188 -10.06 18.90 -9.38
N ILE A 189 -11.30 18.76 -8.93
CA ILE A 189 -12.08 19.93 -8.55
C ILE A 189 -12.34 19.74 -7.06
N GLY A 190 -11.36 20.20 -6.27
CA GLY A 190 -11.61 20.46 -4.86
C GLY A 190 -12.85 21.32 -4.75
N GLN A 191 -13.77 20.94 -3.87
CA GLN A 191 -15.10 21.52 -3.82
C GLN A 191 -15.07 22.95 -3.24
N PHE A 192 -13.98 23.25 -2.53
CA PHE A 192 -13.54 24.58 -2.15
C PHE A 192 -12.06 24.74 -2.51
N HIS A 193 -11.72 25.87 -3.14
CA HIS A 193 -10.37 26.23 -3.51
C HIS A 193 -10.11 27.71 -3.16
N GLN A 194 -9.11 27.96 -2.32
CA GLN A 194 -8.69 29.32 -1.98
C GLN A 194 -7.16 29.42 -2.01
N GLY A 195 -6.60 29.81 -3.16
CA GLY A 195 -5.16 29.89 -3.35
C GLY A 195 -4.52 28.50 -3.25
N LEU A 196 -3.68 28.28 -2.23
CA LEU A 196 -2.97 27.00 -2.06
C LEU A 196 -3.80 25.91 -1.35
N LEU A 197 -4.97 26.25 -0.78
CA LEU A 197 -5.78 25.34 0.02
C LEU A 197 -6.89 24.72 -0.82
N GLU A 198 -6.96 23.39 -0.84
CA GLU A 198 -8.09 22.63 -1.38
C GLU A 198 -8.78 21.84 -0.25
N GLN A 199 -10.12 21.88 -0.23
CA GLN A 199 -10.91 21.09 0.72
C GLN A 199 -11.92 20.22 -0.03
N MET A 200 -11.81 18.91 0.17
CA MET A 200 -12.75 17.89 -0.32
C MET A 200 -13.52 17.21 0.81
N TYR A 201 -13.10 17.42 2.06
CA TYR A 201 -13.63 16.71 3.21
C TYR A 201 -13.70 17.68 4.40
N GLN A 202 -14.64 17.43 5.30
CA GLN A 202 -14.88 18.30 6.45
C GLN A 202 -13.67 18.37 7.38
N ASN A 203 -12.98 17.24 7.57
CA ASN A 203 -11.94 17.09 8.58
C ASN A 203 -10.49 17.23 8.07
N ARG A 204 -10.28 17.51 6.79
CA ARG A 204 -8.94 17.55 6.20
C ARG A 204 -8.83 18.43 4.97
N VAL A 205 -7.67 19.05 4.81
CA VAL A 205 -7.35 19.94 3.69
C VAL A 205 -6.03 19.55 3.03
N ILE A 206 -5.85 20.01 1.81
CA ILE A 206 -4.64 19.85 1.02
C ILE A 206 -3.98 21.21 0.86
N PHE A 207 -2.68 21.28 1.15
CA PHE A 207 -1.84 22.46 0.89
C PHE A 207 -0.98 22.18 -0.35
N LEU A 208 -1.21 22.93 -1.42
CA LEU A 208 -0.45 22.88 -2.67
C LEU A 208 0.71 23.87 -2.62
N LEU A 209 1.88 23.45 -2.14
CA LEU A 209 2.99 24.36 -1.88
C LEU A 209 3.85 24.70 -3.10
N ASN A 210 3.71 23.94 -4.19
CA ASN A 210 4.44 24.11 -5.44
C ASN A 210 3.82 23.22 -6.52
N MET A 211 3.76 23.64 -7.78
CA MET A 211 3.12 22.84 -8.86
C MET A 211 4.10 21.98 -9.66
N THR A 212 5.40 22.06 -9.38
CA THR A 212 6.45 21.31 -10.08
C THR A 212 6.80 19.99 -9.38
N CYS A 213 7.22 18.99 -10.14
CA CYS A 213 7.80 17.74 -9.62
C CYS A 213 9.25 17.63 -10.12
N PRO A 214 10.11 16.85 -9.44
CA PRO A 214 11.39 16.42 -10.00
C PRO A 214 11.22 15.57 -11.27
N VAL A 215 10.18 14.73 -11.31
CA VAL A 215 9.83 13.86 -12.43
C VAL A 215 8.32 13.95 -12.70
N TYR A 216 7.91 14.01 -13.97
CA TYR A 216 6.51 14.06 -14.38
C TYR A 216 6.01 12.69 -14.84
N CYS A 217 5.05 12.14 -14.11
CA CYS A 217 4.36 10.90 -14.46
C CYS A 217 3.36 11.17 -15.59
N ARG A 218 3.28 10.28 -16.58
CA ARG A 218 2.39 10.46 -17.74
C ARG A 218 0.91 10.25 -17.42
N PHE A 219 0.61 9.53 -16.34
CA PHE A 219 -0.74 9.36 -15.78
C PHE A 219 -1.13 10.44 -14.74
N CYS A 220 -0.31 11.49 -14.56
CA CYS A 220 -0.59 12.50 -13.54
C CYS A 220 -1.86 13.30 -13.89
N PHE A 221 -2.82 13.39 -12.96
CA PHE A 221 -3.99 14.23 -13.17
C PHE A 221 -3.61 15.70 -13.44
N ARG A 222 -2.52 16.23 -12.87
CA ARG A 222 -1.98 17.58 -13.18
C ARG A 222 -1.00 17.62 -14.37
N LYS A 223 -1.16 16.77 -15.40
CA LYS A 223 -0.19 16.64 -16.50
C LYS A 223 -0.15 17.83 -17.47
N HIS A 224 -1.24 18.58 -17.60
CA HIS A 224 -1.32 19.72 -18.52
C HIS A 224 -0.29 20.81 -18.17
N LYS A 225 0.32 21.41 -19.20
CA LYS A 225 1.33 22.46 -19.06
C LYS A 225 0.83 23.68 -18.28
N GLU A 226 -0.44 24.04 -18.45
CA GLU A 226 -1.08 25.16 -17.76
C GLU A 226 -0.98 25.00 -16.24
N SER A 227 -1.29 23.81 -15.72
CA SER A 227 -1.19 23.51 -14.29
C SER A 227 0.25 23.62 -13.76
N ARG A 228 1.25 23.31 -14.60
CA ARG A 228 2.67 23.39 -14.21
C ARG A 228 3.24 24.80 -14.27
N ASN A 229 2.58 25.70 -14.99
CA ASN A 229 2.99 27.10 -15.14
C ASN A 229 2.33 28.03 -14.11
N GLU A 230 1.42 27.52 -13.28
CA GLU A 230 0.87 28.27 -12.16
C GLU A 230 1.98 28.80 -11.24
N ALA A 231 1.81 30.03 -10.76
CA ALA A 231 2.79 30.65 -9.87
C ALA A 231 2.85 29.91 -8.54
N ASN A 232 4.08 29.65 -8.06
CA ASN A 232 4.27 29.05 -6.75
C ASN A 232 3.77 30.01 -5.65
N PRO A 233 3.12 29.47 -4.59
CA PRO A 233 2.65 30.30 -3.49
C PRO A 233 3.82 30.99 -2.79
N ALA A 234 3.60 32.23 -2.36
CA ALA A 234 4.50 32.95 -1.47
C ALA A 234 4.30 32.49 -0.02
N ALA A 235 5.28 32.75 0.85
CA ALA A 235 5.17 32.45 2.28
C ALA A 235 3.96 33.14 2.96
N ALA A 236 3.56 34.32 2.47
CA ALA A 236 2.36 35.00 2.94
C ALA A 236 1.08 34.21 2.64
N ASP A 237 1.04 33.46 1.54
CA ASP A 237 -0.10 32.63 1.18
C ASP A 237 -0.19 31.44 2.12
N VAL A 238 0.95 30.79 2.43
CA VAL A 238 1.03 29.70 3.42
C VAL A 238 0.49 30.15 4.77
N LYS A 239 0.89 31.33 5.25
CA LYS A 239 0.38 31.89 6.51
C LYS A 239 -1.13 32.11 6.51
N ARG A 240 -1.71 32.56 5.38
CA ARG A 240 -3.18 32.70 5.25
C ARG A 240 -3.89 31.35 5.27
N ALA A 241 -3.33 30.33 4.64
CA ALA A 241 -3.88 28.97 4.70
C ALA A 241 -3.81 28.38 6.11
N VAL A 242 -2.71 28.62 6.85
CA VAL A 242 -2.60 28.22 8.27
C VAL A 242 -3.64 28.94 9.12
N ALA A 243 -3.86 30.25 8.91
CA ALA A 243 -4.90 31.01 9.62
C ALA A 243 -6.30 30.44 9.36
N HIS A 244 -6.61 30.09 8.10
CA HIS A 244 -7.87 29.42 7.77
C HIS A 244 -8.05 28.09 8.54
N VAL A 245 -6.99 27.28 8.66
CA VAL A 245 -7.02 26.04 9.44
C VAL A 245 -7.24 26.34 10.93
N ALA A 246 -6.59 27.37 11.47
CA ALA A 246 -6.77 27.81 12.85
C ALA A 246 -8.22 28.24 13.13
N ASP A 247 -8.87 28.90 12.18
CA ASP A 247 -10.27 29.35 12.28
C ASP A 247 -11.29 28.22 11.99
N SER A 248 -10.83 27.01 11.65
CA SER A 248 -11.66 25.88 11.21
C SER A 248 -11.44 24.65 12.11
N PRO A 249 -12.09 24.56 13.28
CA PRO A 249 -11.81 23.53 14.29
C PRO A 249 -12.09 22.09 13.84
N ASN A 250 -12.87 21.91 12.77
CA ASN A 250 -13.15 20.60 12.20
C ASN A 250 -11.94 20.01 11.45
N ILE A 251 -11.00 20.84 10.97
CA ILE A 251 -9.83 20.38 10.19
C ILE A 251 -8.78 19.77 11.12
N LYS A 252 -8.66 18.44 11.13
CA LYS A 252 -7.70 17.70 11.98
C LYS A 252 -6.46 17.24 11.23
N GLU A 253 -6.55 17.06 9.90
CA GLU A 253 -5.44 16.55 9.09
C GLU A 253 -5.10 17.47 7.92
N ILE A 254 -3.80 17.63 7.64
CA ILE A 254 -3.32 18.44 6.52
C ILE A 254 -2.38 17.60 5.65
N VAL A 255 -2.73 17.50 4.36
CA VAL A 255 -1.87 16.92 3.33
C VAL A 255 -1.04 18.03 2.69
N ILE A 256 0.26 18.03 2.92
CA ILE A 256 1.21 18.96 2.33
C ILE A 256 1.76 18.34 1.04
N THR A 257 1.44 18.95 -0.10
CA THR A 257 1.72 18.41 -1.43
C THR A 257 1.84 19.52 -2.48
N GLY A 258 1.41 19.26 -3.71
CA GLY A 258 1.52 20.09 -4.89
C GLY A 258 1.85 19.21 -6.10
N GLY A 259 2.96 19.48 -6.76
CA GLY A 259 3.70 18.46 -7.48
C GLY A 259 4.50 17.59 -6.49
N ASP A 260 5.46 18.21 -5.82
CA ASP A 260 6.20 17.61 -4.70
C ASP A 260 6.54 18.68 -3.64
N PRO A 261 6.29 18.44 -2.33
CA PRO A 261 6.45 19.43 -1.28
C PRO A 261 7.91 19.83 -1.06
N PHE A 262 8.86 18.96 -1.39
CA PHE A 262 10.30 19.19 -1.17
C PHE A 262 10.93 20.13 -2.21
N MET A 263 10.21 20.43 -3.28
CA MET A 263 10.62 21.42 -4.29
C MET A 263 10.54 22.86 -3.77
N ASN A 264 9.79 23.11 -2.69
CA ASN A 264 9.74 24.40 -2.00
C ASN A 264 9.89 24.20 -0.48
N ARG A 265 11.10 23.82 -0.05
CA ARG A 265 11.42 23.51 1.35
C ARG A 265 11.10 24.66 2.32
N LYS A 266 11.22 25.91 1.87
CA LYS A 266 10.90 27.09 2.69
C LYS A 266 9.40 27.16 3.02
N ASN A 267 8.54 26.98 2.03
CA ASN A 267 7.09 26.93 2.26
C ASN A 267 6.68 25.69 3.06
N MET A 268 7.32 24.55 2.81
CA MET A 268 7.09 23.32 3.58
C MET A 268 7.41 23.53 5.06
N ALA A 269 8.57 24.10 5.38
CA ALA A 269 8.94 24.45 6.76
C ALA A 269 7.94 25.45 7.38
N CYS A 270 7.59 26.51 6.64
CA CYS A 270 6.60 27.49 7.09
C CYS A 270 5.23 26.86 7.40
N ALA A 271 4.79 25.89 6.60
CA ALA A 271 3.54 25.18 6.82
C ALA A 271 3.61 24.27 8.06
N ILE A 272 4.69 23.48 8.18
CA ILE A 272 4.88 22.59 9.33
C ILE A 272 4.91 23.38 10.64
N ASP A 273 5.71 24.45 10.69
CA ASP A 273 5.87 25.27 11.90
C ASP A 273 4.57 26.02 12.27
N GLY A 274 3.86 26.54 11.26
CA GLY A 274 2.58 27.22 11.48
C GLY A 274 1.48 26.26 11.98
N LEU A 275 1.36 25.09 11.38
CA LEU A 275 0.34 24.10 11.75
C LEU A 275 0.65 23.40 13.09
N MET A 276 1.92 23.33 13.48
CA MET A 276 2.33 22.84 14.78
C MET A 276 1.75 23.67 15.93
N ALA A 277 1.54 24.98 15.72
CA ALA A 277 0.95 25.87 16.71
C ALA A 277 -0.60 25.81 16.77
N VAL A 278 -1.26 25.07 15.87
CA VAL A 278 -2.73 24.97 15.85
C VAL A 278 -3.18 23.77 16.67
N ASP A 279 -3.84 24.01 17.81
CA ASP A 279 -4.15 22.97 18.80
C ASP A 279 -4.93 21.78 18.25
N HIS A 280 -5.99 22.04 17.47
CA HIS A 280 -6.87 20.98 16.97
C HIS A 280 -6.30 20.17 15.80
N VAL A 281 -5.15 20.56 15.23
CA VAL A 281 -4.47 19.78 14.20
C VAL A 281 -3.80 18.57 14.83
N GLN A 282 -4.02 17.39 14.26
CA GLN A 282 -3.50 16.13 14.77
C GLN A 282 -2.42 15.54 13.85
N THR A 283 -2.58 15.66 12.52
CA THR A 283 -1.71 14.98 11.55
C THR A 283 -1.23 15.93 10.46
N LEU A 284 0.07 15.91 10.20
CA LEU A 284 0.69 16.49 9.01
C LEU A 284 1.24 15.38 8.12
N ARG A 285 0.89 15.45 6.84
CA ARG A 285 1.17 14.37 5.90
C ARG A 285 1.87 14.92 4.67
N LEU A 286 3.13 14.55 4.49
CA LEU A 286 3.94 14.98 3.37
C LEU A 286 3.75 14.01 2.21
N ALA A 287 3.14 14.44 1.11
CA ALA A 287 2.91 13.57 -0.05
C ALA A 287 3.96 13.81 -1.13
N THR A 288 4.86 12.85 -1.32
CA THR A 288 5.99 12.90 -2.26
C THR A 288 6.10 11.59 -3.02
N ARG A 289 6.42 11.64 -4.31
CA ARG A 289 6.82 10.42 -5.06
C ARG A 289 8.34 10.36 -5.28
N SER A 290 9.07 11.34 -4.78
CA SER A 290 10.52 11.43 -4.94
C SER A 290 11.27 10.26 -4.32
N ILE A 291 10.68 9.53 -3.37
CA ILE A 291 11.29 8.30 -2.81
C ILE A 291 11.51 7.25 -3.92
N ALA A 292 10.57 7.11 -4.87
CA ALA A 292 10.65 6.14 -5.95
C ALA A 292 11.57 6.62 -7.09
N TYR A 293 11.34 7.83 -7.60
CA TYR A 293 11.99 8.29 -8.83
C TYR A 293 13.21 9.20 -8.62
N TYR A 294 13.45 9.67 -7.39
CA TYR A 294 14.56 10.58 -7.08
C TYR A 294 15.05 10.46 -5.63
N PRO A 295 15.47 9.25 -5.18
CA PRO A 295 15.84 9.02 -3.79
C PRO A 295 17.02 9.88 -3.31
N HIS A 296 17.88 10.34 -4.22
CA HIS A 296 19.00 11.25 -3.91
C HIS A 296 18.54 12.58 -3.27
N LEU A 297 17.27 12.98 -3.44
CA LEU A 297 16.70 14.14 -2.73
C LEU A 297 16.84 14.03 -1.20
N PHE A 298 16.76 12.80 -0.69
CA PHE A 298 16.77 12.46 0.72
C PHE A 298 18.15 12.04 1.22
N LEU A 299 18.93 11.36 0.38
CA LEU A 299 20.22 10.76 0.75
C LEU A 299 21.43 11.68 0.52
N SER A 300 21.28 12.74 -0.28
CA SER A 300 22.32 13.76 -0.45
C SER A 300 22.66 14.49 0.84
N ASP A 301 23.80 15.18 0.84
CA ASP A 301 24.24 16.05 1.94
C ASP A 301 24.22 15.31 3.29
N ASN A 302 24.68 14.05 3.30
CA ASN A 302 24.67 13.16 4.46
C ASN A 302 23.29 13.01 5.12
N GLY A 303 22.22 12.99 4.32
CA GLY A 303 20.86 12.76 4.79
C GLY A 303 20.23 13.95 5.53
N GLU A 304 20.69 15.19 5.29
CA GLU A 304 20.20 16.37 6.01
C GLU A 304 18.67 16.51 5.96
N LEU A 305 18.04 16.18 4.82
CA LEU A 305 16.59 16.23 4.70
C LEU A 305 15.89 15.19 5.59
N LEU A 306 16.39 13.96 5.63
CA LEU A 306 15.83 12.92 6.51
C LEU A 306 15.99 13.33 7.98
N ASN A 307 17.15 13.86 8.35
CA ASN A 307 17.40 14.38 9.69
C ASN A 307 16.46 15.54 10.05
N TYR A 308 16.18 16.44 9.10
CA TYR A 308 15.18 17.49 9.28
C TYR A 308 13.78 16.91 9.56
N LEU A 309 13.35 15.91 8.79
CA LEU A 309 12.04 15.27 8.99
C LEU A 309 11.94 14.60 10.35
N LYS A 310 12.98 13.88 10.79
CA LYS A 310 13.04 13.25 12.12
C LYS A 310 12.93 14.28 13.24
N ARG A 311 13.68 15.39 13.17
CA ARG A 311 13.59 16.48 14.17
C ARG A 311 12.18 17.07 14.21
N LYS A 312 11.61 17.40 13.04
CA LYS A 312 10.25 17.96 12.97
C LYS A 312 9.17 16.99 13.44
N HIS A 313 9.34 15.69 13.21
CA HIS A 313 8.44 14.69 13.76
C HIS A 313 8.47 14.70 15.29
N LEU A 314 9.64 14.76 15.93
CA LEU A 314 9.76 14.84 17.39
C LEU A 314 9.18 16.15 17.95
N GLU A 315 9.41 17.29 17.29
CA GLU A 315 8.82 18.58 17.65
C GLU A 315 7.28 18.53 17.59
N LEU A 316 6.71 17.93 16.55
CA LEU A 316 5.27 17.72 16.41
C LEU A 316 4.71 16.79 17.49
N GLN A 317 5.41 15.70 17.81
CA GLN A 317 5.01 14.77 18.88
C GLN A 317 4.93 15.46 20.24
N ALA A 318 5.83 16.40 20.53
CA ALA A 318 5.79 17.19 21.76
C ALA A 318 4.51 18.04 21.86
N HIS A 319 3.88 18.37 20.73
CA HIS A 319 2.60 19.09 20.64
C HIS A 319 1.40 18.14 20.42
N GLY A 320 1.56 16.84 20.65
CA GLY A 320 0.50 15.84 20.47
C GLY A 320 0.13 15.57 19.01
N LYS A 321 1.00 15.93 18.05
CA LYS A 321 0.79 15.77 16.62
C LYS A 321 1.70 14.70 16.04
N ARG A 322 1.40 14.24 14.82
CA ARG A 322 2.24 13.28 14.09
C ARG A 322 2.56 13.75 12.69
N MET A 323 3.73 13.35 12.21
CA MET A 323 4.14 13.47 10.81
C MET A 323 4.08 12.10 10.13
N GLU A 324 3.52 12.06 8.92
CA GLU A 324 3.46 10.89 8.05
C GLU A 324 3.98 11.24 6.65
N VAL A 325 4.45 10.25 5.91
CA VAL A 325 4.86 10.40 4.51
C VAL A 325 3.97 9.54 3.61
N ALA A 326 3.31 10.18 2.64
CA ALA A 326 2.71 9.51 1.50
C ALA A 326 3.76 9.31 0.42
N THR A 327 3.84 8.10 -0.13
CA THR A 327 4.53 7.85 -1.40
C THR A 327 3.73 6.94 -2.30
N HIS A 328 4.11 6.88 -3.57
CA HIS A 328 3.41 6.12 -4.58
C HIS A 328 4.41 5.27 -5.36
N PHE A 329 4.14 3.96 -5.44
CA PHE A 329 4.85 3.00 -6.27
C PHE A 329 3.83 2.24 -7.10
N ILE A 330 4.20 1.91 -8.34
CA ILE A 330 3.34 1.33 -9.38
C ILE A 330 3.81 -0.06 -9.74
N HIS A 331 5.12 -0.25 -9.92
CA HIS A 331 5.71 -1.50 -10.38
C HIS A 331 6.94 -1.87 -9.53
N PRO A 332 7.23 -3.15 -9.26
CA PRO A 332 8.38 -3.57 -8.45
C PRO A 332 9.74 -3.16 -9.02
N ASP A 333 9.85 -2.85 -10.31
CA ASP A 333 11.08 -2.33 -10.92
C ASP A 333 11.36 -0.86 -10.59
N GLU A 334 10.42 -0.15 -9.93
CA GLU A 334 10.72 1.14 -9.34
C GLU A 334 11.55 1.03 -8.04
N ILE A 335 11.66 -0.19 -7.47
CA ILE A 335 12.40 -0.43 -6.24
C ILE A 335 13.90 -0.26 -6.51
N SER A 336 14.55 0.45 -5.57
CA SER A 336 16.00 0.58 -5.48
C SER A 336 16.44 0.41 -4.03
N PRO A 337 17.70 0.01 -3.75
CA PRO A 337 18.19 -0.05 -2.38
C PRO A 337 18.00 1.29 -1.66
N GLN A 338 18.24 2.40 -2.37
CA GLN A 338 18.08 3.74 -1.84
C GLN A 338 16.64 4.03 -1.38
N CYS A 339 15.62 3.61 -2.14
CA CYS A 339 14.23 3.84 -1.72
C CYS A 339 13.85 3.00 -0.50
N LEU A 340 14.31 1.74 -0.43
CA LEU A 340 14.07 0.86 0.72
C LEU A 340 14.76 1.38 1.99
N GLU A 341 15.97 1.95 1.89
CA GLU A 341 16.65 2.57 3.02
C GLU A 341 15.90 3.80 3.54
N ILE A 342 15.42 4.67 2.63
CA ILE A 342 14.62 5.85 3.03
C ILE A 342 13.37 5.41 3.81
N ILE A 343 12.66 4.40 3.32
CA ILE A 343 11.46 3.88 3.99
C ILE A 343 11.83 3.30 5.36
N SER A 344 12.87 2.46 5.41
CA SER A 344 13.33 1.82 6.65
C SER A 344 13.81 2.83 7.69
N ASP A 345 14.52 3.87 7.26
CA ASP A 345 14.98 4.96 8.11
C ASP A 345 13.84 5.78 8.70
N LEU A 346 12.84 6.15 7.90
CA LEU A 346 11.66 6.87 8.38
C LEU A 346 10.84 6.01 9.35
N ALA A 347 10.56 4.75 9.00
CA ALA A 347 9.75 3.84 9.81
C ALA A 347 10.39 3.54 11.18
N ARG A 348 11.72 3.30 11.22
CA ARG A 348 12.46 3.10 12.49
C ARG A 348 12.42 4.30 13.43
N ASN A 349 12.21 5.50 12.88
CA ASN A 349 12.13 6.75 13.63
C ASN A 349 10.68 7.19 13.90
N GLY A 350 9.70 6.29 13.78
CA GLY A 350 8.29 6.56 14.08
C GLY A 350 7.53 7.38 13.04
N ILE A 351 8.14 7.67 11.88
CA ILE A 351 7.48 8.35 10.76
C ILE A 351 6.89 7.28 9.84
N ALA A 352 5.57 7.09 9.92
CA ALA A 352 4.87 6.14 9.06
C ALA A 352 5.01 6.55 7.58
N VAL A 353 5.42 5.60 6.75
CA VAL A 353 5.45 5.74 5.29
C VAL A 353 4.36 4.87 4.71
N TYR A 354 3.41 5.48 4.01
CA TYR A 354 2.32 4.73 3.39
C TYR A 354 2.31 4.89 1.86
N VAL A 355 1.85 3.83 1.19
CA VAL A 355 1.96 3.65 -0.26
C VAL A 355 0.59 3.71 -0.91
N GLN A 356 0.48 4.47 -1.99
CA GLN A 356 -0.70 4.49 -2.86
C GLN A 356 -0.33 4.12 -4.29
N THR A 357 -1.18 3.33 -4.94
CA THR A 357 -0.87 2.70 -6.23
C THR A 357 -2.04 2.88 -7.20
N PRO A 358 -1.97 3.83 -8.12
CA PRO A 358 -2.82 3.82 -9.32
C PRO A 358 -2.70 2.48 -10.07
N LEU A 359 -3.86 1.92 -10.47
CA LEU A 359 -3.91 0.77 -11.35
C LEU A 359 -3.74 1.23 -12.80
N LEU A 360 -2.70 0.76 -13.47
CA LEU A 360 -2.36 1.10 -14.85
C LEU A 360 -2.47 -0.16 -15.71
N ASN A 361 -3.28 -0.05 -16.77
CA ASN A 361 -3.48 -1.12 -17.74
C ASN A 361 -2.15 -1.64 -18.32
N LYS A 362 -1.97 -2.96 -18.38
CA LYS A 362 -0.77 -3.67 -18.88
C LYS A 362 0.52 -3.34 -18.13
N CYS A 363 0.43 -2.95 -16.86
CA CYS A 363 1.60 -2.62 -16.05
C CYS A 363 1.48 -3.19 -14.64
N ASN A 364 0.36 -2.96 -13.96
CA ASN A 364 0.14 -3.50 -12.61
C ASN A 364 -1.28 -3.99 -12.36
N ASP A 365 -1.92 -4.50 -13.41
CA ASP A 365 -3.33 -4.88 -13.44
C ASP A 365 -3.58 -6.40 -13.47
N GLU A 366 -2.58 -7.23 -13.14
CA GLU A 366 -2.72 -8.69 -13.14
C GLU A 366 -2.56 -9.30 -11.72
N GLY A 367 -1.84 -8.64 -10.82
CA GLY A 367 -1.72 -9.03 -9.41
C GLY A 367 -0.31 -9.47 -8.97
N PRO A 368 0.37 -10.43 -9.62
CA PRO A 368 1.69 -10.93 -9.20
C PRO A 368 2.76 -9.83 -9.01
N GLU A 369 2.78 -8.83 -9.88
CA GLU A 369 3.66 -7.68 -9.82
C GLU A 369 3.41 -6.83 -8.57
N LEU A 370 2.14 -6.67 -8.18
CA LEU A 370 1.75 -5.99 -6.95
C LEU A 370 2.11 -6.83 -5.73
N VAL A 371 1.93 -8.16 -5.75
CA VAL A 371 2.41 -9.06 -4.66
C VAL A 371 3.90 -8.85 -4.42
N ARG A 372 4.71 -8.82 -5.49
CA ARG A 372 6.15 -8.57 -5.40
C ARG A 372 6.45 -7.17 -4.85
N LEU A 373 5.86 -6.12 -5.44
CA LEU A 373 6.07 -4.73 -5.03
C LEU A 373 5.75 -4.54 -3.55
N PHE A 374 4.61 -5.04 -3.14
CA PHE A 374 4.05 -4.85 -1.82
C PHE A 374 4.80 -5.62 -0.74
N SER A 375 5.26 -6.82 -1.04
CA SER A 375 6.13 -7.59 -0.14
C SER A 375 7.45 -6.86 0.12
N LEU A 376 8.09 -6.31 -0.93
CA LEU A 376 9.34 -5.55 -0.80
C LEU A 376 9.16 -4.27 0.03
N LEU A 377 8.12 -3.49 -0.26
CA LEU A 377 7.83 -2.25 0.46
C LEU A 377 7.44 -2.52 1.91
N ARG A 378 6.66 -3.58 2.17
CA ARG A 378 6.29 -3.98 3.53
C ARG A 378 7.50 -4.32 4.37
N GLY A 379 8.43 -5.11 3.82
CA GLY A 379 9.68 -5.46 4.50
C GLY A 379 10.48 -4.22 4.91
N ALA A 380 10.56 -3.20 4.05
CA ALA A 380 11.20 -1.94 4.40
C ALA A 380 10.45 -1.09 5.45
N GLY A 381 9.27 -1.50 5.90
CA GLY A 381 8.48 -0.80 6.91
C GLY A 381 7.32 0.04 6.35
N ALA A 382 7.07 0.02 5.04
CA ALA A 382 5.94 0.75 4.47
C ALA A 382 4.58 0.11 4.84
N GLU A 383 3.54 0.92 4.74
CA GLU A 383 2.14 0.50 4.93
C GLU A 383 1.32 0.75 3.67
N LEU A 384 0.56 -0.24 3.24
CA LEU A 384 -0.10 -0.19 1.95
C LEU A 384 -1.51 0.34 2.10
N HIS A 385 -1.79 1.47 1.45
CA HIS A 385 -2.97 2.27 1.75
C HIS A 385 -4.09 2.09 0.74
N TYR A 386 -3.82 2.39 -0.53
CA TYR A 386 -4.84 2.35 -1.60
C TYR A 386 -4.28 1.78 -2.90
N ILE A 387 -5.10 0.97 -3.57
CA ILE A 387 -5.07 0.87 -5.02
C ILE A 387 -6.22 1.71 -5.56
N TYR A 388 -5.92 2.62 -6.49
CA TYR A 388 -6.96 3.41 -7.16
C TYR A 388 -7.40 2.74 -8.44
N ILE A 389 -8.67 2.36 -8.51
CA ILE A 389 -9.29 1.75 -9.68
C ILE A 389 -10.47 2.62 -10.17
N PRO A 390 -10.65 2.81 -11.49
CA PRO A 390 -9.61 2.63 -12.49
C PRO A 390 -8.56 3.75 -12.36
N CYS A 391 -7.53 3.76 -13.21
CA CYS A 391 -6.74 4.97 -13.44
C CYS A 391 -7.68 6.15 -13.74
N SER A 392 -7.41 7.33 -13.16
CA SER A 392 -8.26 8.50 -13.40
C SER A 392 -8.32 8.84 -14.89
N PRO A 393 -9.53 8.99 -15.48
CA PRO A 393 -9.69 9.23 -16.91
C PRO A 393 -9.40 10.69 -17.25
N ILE A 394 -8.19 10.96 -17.74
CA ILE A 394 -7.76 12.31 -18.14
C ILE A 394 -7.32 12.33 -19.60
N HIS A 395 -7.28 13.53 -20.18
CA HIS A 395 -6.80 13.70 -21.56
C HIS A 395 -5.40 13.09 -21.73
N GLY A 396 -5.26 12.31 -22.80
CA GLY A 396 -4.01 11.68 -23.18
C GLY A 396 -3.50 10.63 -22.20
N ASN A 397 -4.36 9.92 -21.48
CA ASN A 397 -3.92 8.81 -20.63
C ASN A 397 -4.79 7.55 -20.78
N ASN A 398 -5.61 7.49 -21.84
CA ASN A 398 -6.54 6.39 -22.11
C ASN A 398 -5.88 5.01 -22.19
N VAL A 399 -4.61 4.95 -22.58
CA VAL A 399 -3.81 3.71 -22.62
C VAL A 399 -3.75 3.01 -21.26
N TYR A 400 -3.85 3.77 -20.15
CA TYR A 400 -3.80 3.24 -18.78
C TYR A 400 -5.15 2.78 -18.24
N TRP A 401 -6.26 2.97 -18.98
CA TRP A 401 -7.59 2.69 -18.45
C TRP A 401 -7.89 1.20 -18.51
N SER A 402 -8.23 0.64 -17.35
CA SER A 402 -8.77 -0.72 -17.20
C SER A 402 -10.23 -0.65 -16.75
N PRO A 403 -11.06 -1.65 -17.07
CA PRO A 403 -12.39 -1.73 -16.49
C PRO A 403 -12.33 -1.93 -14.97
N ILE A 404 -13.42 -1.61 -14.27
CA ILE A 404 -13.53 -1.80 -12.81
C ILE A 404 -13.30 -3.27 -12.43
N SER A 405 -13.88 -4.21 -13.19
CA SER A 405 -13.75 -5.65 -12.92
C SER A 405 -12.30 -6.09 -12.75
N LYS A 406 -11.40 -5.62 -13.62
CA LYS A 406 -9.97 -5.94 -13.55
C LYS A 406 -9.33 -5.50 -12.22
N GLY A 407 -9.71 -4.33 -11.72
CA GLY A 407 -9.27 -3.87 -10.41
C GLY A 407 -9.82 -4.68 -9.23
N ILE A 408 -11.04 -5.19 -9.35
CA ILE A 408 -11.65 -6.09 -8.36
C ILE A 408 -10.96 -7.46 -8.38
N ASP A 409 -10.65 -7.98 -9.57
CA ASP A 409 -9.93 -9.26 -9.74
C ASP A 409 -8.51 -9.20 -9.16
N VAL A 410 -7.79 -8.09 -9.39
CA VAL A 410 -6.52 -7.82 -8.69
C VAL A 410 -6.72 -7.84 -7.17
N GLY A 411 -7.77 -7.20 -6.66
CA GLY A 411 -8.11 -7.24 -5.24
C GLY A 411 -8.30 -8.66 -4.68
N ARG A 412 -8.98 -9.54 -5.44
CA ARG A 412 -9.16 -10.96 -5.10
C ARG A 412 -7.84 -11.72 -5.13
N TYR A 413 -7.03 -11.52 -6.17
CA TYR A 413 -5.71 -12.14 -6.28
C TYR A 413 -4.81 -11.75 -5.10
N LEU A 414 -4.75 -10.48 -4.74
CA LEU A 414 -3.96 -10.00 -3.59
C LEU A 414 -4.44 -10.59 -2.27
N ARG A 415 -5.76 -10.80 -2.10
CA ARG A 415 -6.30 -11.44 -0.89
C ARG A 415 -5.80 -12.86 -0.71
N ALA A 416 -5.61 -13.62 -1.79
CA ALA A 416 -5.09 -14.99 -1.71
C ALA A 416 -3.57 -15.05 -1.48
N HIS A 417 -2.81 -14.10 -2.04
CA HIS A 417 -1.35 -14.21 -2.14
C HIS A 417 -0.54 -13.23 -1.27
N LEU A 418 -1.21 -12.34 -0.52
CA LEU A 418 -0.55 -11.44 0.43
C LEU A 418 -1.03 -11.68 1.85
N SER A 419 -0.11 -11.46 2.79
CA SER A 419 -0.49 -11.33 4.20
C SER A 419 -1.48 -10.17 4.37
N ASP A 420 -2.45 -10.34 5.26
CA ASP A 420 -3.55 -9.39 5.50
C ASP A 420 -3.09 -7.96 5.88
N ARG A 421 -1.88 -7.80 6.43
CA ARG A 421 -1.30 -6.47 6.74
C ARG A 421 -0.84 -5.70 5.51
N VAL A 422 -0.66 -6.41 4.41
CA VAL A 422 -0.04 -5.90 3.20
C VAL A 422 -1.08 -5.54 2.15
N ILE A 423 -2.32 -6.01 2.32
CA ILE A 423 -3.38 -5.73 1.35
C ILE A 423 -3.72 -4.23 1.45
N PRO A 424 -3.80 -3.47 0.33
CA PRO A 424 -4.30 -2.10 0.27
C PRO A 424 -5.82 -2.05 0.01
N ARG A 425 -6.48 -0.92 0.26
CA ARG A 425 -7.91 -0.78 -0.05
C ARG A 425 -8.13 -0.58 -1.53
N ILE A 426 -9.09 -1.28 -2.11
CA ILE A 426 -9.54 -1.05 -3.50
C ILE A 426 -10.51 0.13 -3.50
N CYS A 427 -10.08 1.24 -4.13
CA CYS A 427 -10.70 2.55 -3.94
C CYS A 427 -10.91 3.27 -5.27
N THR A 428 -12.00 4.04 -5.38
CA THR A 428 -12.18 5.03 -6.46
C THR A 428 -12.20 6.43 -5.87
N ALA A 429 -11.40 7.34 -6.45
CA ALA A 429 -11.45 8.76 -6.16
C ALA A 429 -12.46 9.44 -7.10
N THR A 430 -13.69 9.64 -6.62
CA THR A 430 -14.72 10.37 -7.38
C THR A 430 -14.54 11.88 -7.22
N PRO A 431 -15.18 12.71 -8.07
CA PRO A 431 -15.16 14.18 -7.91
C PRO A 431 -15.67 14.68 -6.55
N ILE A 432 -16.49 13.89 -5.84
CA ILE A 432 -17.05 14.27 -4.53
C ILE A 432 -16.32 13.64 -3.34
N GLY A 433 -15.22 12.91 -3.60
CA GLY A 433 -14.46 12.22 -2.57
C GLY A 433 -14.29 10.74 -2.88
N LYS A 434 -13.49 10.08 -2.04
CA LYS A 434 -13.14 8.68 -2.25
C LYS A 434 -14.21 7.75 -1.70
N MET A 435 -14.39 6.60 -2.34
CA MET A 435 -15.17 5.46 -1.84
C MET A 435 -14.32 4.19 -1.86
N ASP A 436 -14.65 3.23 -1.00
CA ASP A 436 -14.00 1.91 -0.97
C ASP A 436 -15.02 0.88 -1.49
N TRP A 437 -14.61 0.09 -2.49
CA TRP A 437 -15.50 -0.80 -3.23
C TRP A 437 -16.15 -1.85 -2.32
N ASN A 438 -17.46 -2.02 -2.51
CA ASN A 438 -18.35 -2.98 -1.85
C ASN A 438 -18.39 -2.91 -0.32
N SER A 439 -17.96 -1.78 0.26
CA SER A 439 -18.14 -1.45 1.68
C SER A 439 -18.83 -0.09 1.87
N SER A 440 -18.31 0.95 1.23
CA SER A 440 -18.86 2.33 1.33
C SER A 440 -19.33 2.88 -0.03
N GLY A 441 -19.18 2.11 -1.11
CA GLY A 441 -19.65 2.45 -2.45
C GLY A 441 -19.57 1.27 -3.40
N TRP A 442 -20.34 1.32 -4.49
CA TRP A 442 -20.44 0.27 -5.52
C TRP A 442 -20.97 0.86 -6.83
N ALA A 443 -20.94 0.09 -7.91
CA ALA A 443 -21.56 0.46 -9.19
C ALA A 443 -23.06 0.19 -9.13
N VAL A 444 -23.88 1.19 -9.43
CA VAL A 444 -25.35 1.12 -9.36
C VAL A 444 -25.90 0.59 -10.68
N GLU A 445 -25.69 1.34 -11.76
CA GLU A 445 -26.19 1.03 -13.11
C GLU A 445 -25.42 1.86 -14.16
N PRO A 446 -25.48 1.50 -15.46
CA PRO A 446 -24.99 2.35 -16.54
C PRO A 446 -25.70 3.71 -16.59
N VAL A 447 -25.05 4.75 -17.11
CA VAL A 447 -25.73 6.01 -17.40
C VAL A 447 -26.51 5.88 -18.71
N GLU A 448 -27.83 6.06 -18.66
CA GLU A 448 -28.69 5.98 -19.83
C GLU A 448 -28.23 6.95 -20.94
N GLY A 449 -28.06 6.41 -22.15
CA GLY A 449 -27.60 7.18 -23.31
C GLY A 449 -26.11 7.55 -23.29
N ASN A 450 -25.31 7.01 -22.36
CA ASN A 450 -23.87 7.28 -22.28
C ASN A 450 -23.05 6.07 -21.78
N ASP A 451 -22.64 5.22 -22.72
CA ASP A 451 -21.87 3.99 -22.46
C ASP A 451 -20.46 4.22 -21.86
N GLY A 452 -20.01 5.48 -21.82
CA GLY A 452 -18.73 5.85 -21.20
C GLY A 452 -18.82 6.09 -19.69
N PHE A 453 -20.01 6.13 -19.12
CA PHE A 453 -20.25 6.51 -17.73
C PHE A 453 -21.12 5.48 -16.99
N ILE A 454 -20.83 5.33 -15.71
CA ILE A 454 -21.61 4.53 -14.77
C ILE A 454 -22.03 5.40 -13.58
N TRP A 455 -23.16 5.06 -12.96
CA TRP A 455 -23.52 5.60 -11.66
C TRP A 455 -22.77 4.85 -10.56
N ILE A 456 -22.01 5.59 -9.75
CA ILE A 456 -21.33 5.06 -8.55
C ILE A 456 -22.03 5.57 -7.30
N ARG A 457 -22.38 4.64 -6.39
CA ARG A 457 -22.83 4.95 -5.03
C ARG A 457 -21.67 5.49 -4.21
N SER A 458 -21.87 6.62 -3.56
CA SER A 458 -20.91 7.22 -2.62
C SER A 458 -21.46 7.27 -1.18
N PRO A 459 -20.58 7.36 -0.16
CA PRO A 459 -21.01 7.46 1.23
C PRO A 459 -21.49 8.87 1.62
N TYR A 460 -21.35 9.85 0.72
CA TYR A 460 -21.58 11.26 1.02
C TYR A 460 -23.03 11.65 0.83
N THR A 461 -23.49 12.63 1.62
CA THR A 461 -24.82 13.23 1.51
C THR A 461 -24.66 14.71 1.13
N PRO A 462 -25.70 15.34 0.56
CA PRO A 462 -25.66 16.79 0.31
C PRO A 462 -25.38 17.60 1.60
N ASP A 463 -25.91 17.14 2.74
CA ASP A 463 -25.75 17.81 4.03
C ASP A 463 -24.31 17.82 4.55
N TYR A 464 -23.57 16.72 4.33
CA TYR A 464 -22.16 16.63 4.70
C TYR A 464 -21.35 17.80 4.13
N PHE A 465 -21.64 18.17 2.89
CA PHE A 465 -20.91 19.20 2.17
C PHE A 465 -21.30 20.64 2.52
N LYS A 466 -22.54 20.89 3.01
CA LYS A 466 -23.08 22.23 3.25
C LYS A 466 -22.18 23.14 4.09
N GLN A 467 -21.36 22.55 4.96
CA GLN A 467 -20.56 23.27 5.95
C GLN A 467 -19.21 23.79 5.43
N PHE A 468 -18.61 23.14 4.42
CA PHE A 468 -17.25 23.45 3.97
C PHE A 468 -17.14 23.62 2.45
N ALA A 469 -18.09 23.07 1.70
CA ALA A 469 -18.16 23.22 0.26
C ALA A 469 -19.61 23.02 -0.18
N PRO A 470 -20.46 24.06 -0.21
CA PRO A 470 -21.86 23.90 -0.60
C PRO A 470 -22.01 23.50 -2.09
N LEU A 471 -21.78 22.21 -2.40
CA LEU A 471 -21.77 21.66 -3.78
C LEU A 471 -23.13 21.52 -4.44
N ALA A 472 -24.20 21.70 -3.71
CA ALA A 472 -25.45 21.10 -4.12
C ALA A 472 -26.22 21.88 -5.21
N LYS A 473 -25.71 23.02 -5.71
CA LYS A 473 -26.47 23.84 -6.68
C LYS A 473 -25.99 23.76 -8.14
N GLY A 474 -24.81 23.20 -8.43
CA GLY A 474 -24.21 23.29 -9.76
C GLY A 474 -23.80 21.98 -10.43
N LEU A 475 -23.69 20.86 -9.69
CA LEU A 475 -23.27 19.59 -10.28
C LEU A 475 -24.44 18.88 -10.97
N GLN A 476 -24.36 18.72 -12.28
CA GLN A 476 -25.36 18.02 -13.09
C GLN A 476 -25.14 16.50 -13.15
N ASN A 477 -23.98 16.02 -12.70
CA ASN A 477 -23.56 14.63 -12.76
C ASN A 477 -23.78 13.86 -11.44
N ILE A 478 -24.69 14.35 -10.58
CA ILE A 478 -25.04 13.71 -9.31
C ILE A 478 -26.56 13.55 -9.16
N ARG A 479 -26.99 12.57 -8.38
CA ARG A 479 -28.39 12.43 -7.92
C ARG A 479 -28.44 11.98 -6.47
N VAL A 480 -29.46 12.42 -5.73
CA VAL A 480 -29.73 11.94 -4.37
C VAL A 480 -30.64 10.72 -4.47
N ASN A 481 -30.20 9.60 -3.91
CA ASN A 481 -30.95 8.35 -3.97
C ASN A 481 -31.92 8.19 -2.77
N GLY A 482 -32.65 7.08 -2.73
CA GLY A 482 -33.65 6.79 -1.70
C GLY A 482 -33.13 6.68 -0.26
N GLU A 483 -31.83 6.49 -0.05
CA GLU A 483 -31.17 6.49 1.27
C GLU A 483 -30.66 7.89 1.67
N GLY A 484 -30.75 8.88 0.77
CA GLY A 484 -30.27 10.24 1.00
C GLY A 484 -28.77 10.45 0.74
N THR A 485 -28.05 9.41 0.30
CA THR A 485 -26.67 9.53 -0.18
C THR A 485 -26.62 9.98 -1.64
N ILE A 486 -25.42 10.19 -2.17
CA ILE A 486 -25.22 10.68 -3.54
C ILE A 486 -24.75 9.52 -4.44
N ASP A 487 -25.44 9.35 -5.56
CA ASP A 487 -24.88 8.70 -6.75
C ASP A 487 -24.18 9.74 -7.62
N ILE A 488 -23.00 9.40 -8.09
CA ILE A 488 -22.22 10.25 -8.99
C ILE A 488 -21.91 9.52 -10.29
N GLN A 489 -22.09 10.20 -11.42
CA GLN A 489 -21.61 9.68 -12.70
C GLN A 489 -20.09 9.69 -12.70
N TYR A 490 -19.51 8.56 -13.07
CA TYR A 490 -18.07 8.40 -13.17
C TYR A 490 -17.73 7.76 -14.51
N MET A 491 -16.72 8.32 -15.19
CA MET A 491 -16.26 7.80 -16.47
C MET A 491 -15.44 6.53 -16.25
N ALA A 492 -16.04 5.38 -16.51
CA ALA A 492 -15.39 4.08 -16.40
C ALA A 492 -16.18 3.02 -17.17
N ARG A 493 -15.48 1.98 -17.61
CA ARG A 493 -16.11 0.73 -18.08
C ARG A 493 -16.22 -0.23 -16.91
N ILE A 494 -17.37 -0.91 -16.78
CA ILE A 494 -17.56 -1.88 -15.70
C ILE A 494 -16.76 -3.17 -15.93
N GLY A 495 -16.74 -3.67 -17.17
CA GLY A 495 -16.08 -4.91 -17.58
C GLY A 495 -16.86 -6.19 -17.26
N ASP A 496 -17.58 -6.22 -16.15
CA ASP A 496 -18.48 -7.31 -15.75
C ASP A 496 -19.80 -6.71 -15.24
N GLU A 497 -20.92 -6.99 -15.93
CA GLU A 497 -22.23 -6.45 -15.58
C GLU A 497 -22.76 -6.94 -14.23
N SER A 498 -22.27 -8.08 -13.72
CA SER A 498 -22.66 -8.60 -12.41
C SER A 498 -22.23 -7.69 -11.25
N LEU A 499 -21.30 -6.76 -11.50
CA LEU A 499 -20.83 -5.77 -10.53
C LEU A 499 -21.81 -4.61 -10.34
N PHE A 500 -22.85 -4.49 -11.18
CA PHE A 500 -23.94 -3.55 -10.94
C PHE A 500 -24.87 -4.10 -9.86
N LEU A 501 -24.73 -3.59 -8.63
CA LEU A 501 -25.56 -4.03 -7.50
C LEU A 501 -26.93 -3.34 -7.46
N GLY A 502 -27.12 -2.29 -8.27
CA GLY A 502 -28.35 -1.51 -8.26
C GLY A 502 -28.54 -0.65 -7.00
N SER A 503 -29.79 -0.23 -6.80
CA SER A 503 -30.16 0.56 -5.64
C SER A 503 -30.34 -0.32 -4.40
N ARG A 504 -29.68 0.07 -3.31
CA ARG A 504 -29.90 -0.57 -2.01
C ARG A 504 -31.32 -0.27 -1.50
N PRO A 505 -32.09 -1.28 -1.07
CA PRO A 505 -33.43 -1.09 -0.54
C PRO A 505 -33.46 -0.19 0.70
N LYS A 506 -34.59 0.48 0.93
CA LYS A 506 -34.81 1.22 2.17
C LYS A 506 -34.72 0.26 3.35
N ARG A 507 -34.07 0.73 4.41
CA ARG A 507 -33.96 0.00 5.67
C ARG A 507 -35.34 -0.49 6.12
N PRO A 508 -35.52 -1.81 6.36
CA PRO A 508 -36.72 -2.31 7.01
C PRO A 508 -36.89 -1.65 8.38
N GLY A 509 -38.13 -1.39 8.80
CA GLY A 509 -38.39 -0.80 10.11
C GLY A 509 -37.91 -1.74 11.22
N ASN A 510 -36.87 -1.35 11.96
CA ASN A 510 -36.39 -2.14 13.09
C ASN A 510 -36.97 -1.62 14.41
N GLY A 511 -37.21 -2.56 15.33
CA GLY A 511 -37.49 -2.25 16.73
C GLY A 511 -36.33 -1.53 17.43
N PRO A 512 -36.53 -1.04 18.65
CA PRO A 512 -35.50 -0.33 19.40
C PRO A 512 -34.24 -1.19 19.57
N ARG A 513 -33.06 -0.62 19.29
CA ARG A 513 -31.78 -1.25 19.59
C ARG A 513 -31.59 -1.33 21.09
N THR A 514 -31.37 -2.53 21.60
CA THR A 514 -30.93 -2.75 22.97
C THR A 514 -29.41 -2.63 23.04
N THR A 515 -28.88 -1.99 24.07
CA THR A 515 -27.45 -2.03 24.37
C THR A 515 -27.22 -3.06 25.47
N ALA A 516 -26.29 -3.98 25.23
CA ALA A 516 -25.85 -4.95 26.22
C ALA A 516 -24.64 -4.41 26.98
N ASP A 517 -24.44 -4.90 28.20
CA ASP A 517 -23.25 -4.59 28.99
C ASP A 517 -22.02 -5.29 28.36
N THR A 518 -20.94 -4.53 28.16
CA THR A 518 -19.69 -5.07 27.60
C THR A 518 -19.09 -6.14 28.51
N ASP A 519 -19.30 -6.03 29.84
CA ASP A 519 -18.87 -7.03 30.82
C ASP A 519 -19.53 -8.40 30.60
N ALA A 520 -20.71 -8.45 29.97
CA ALA A 520 -21.37 -9.71 29.63
C ALA A 520 -20.60 -10.47 28.54
N VAL A 521 -20.07 -9.76 27.53
CA VAL A 521 -19.30 -10.39 26.44
C VAL A 521 -17.88 -10.72 26.86
N LEU A 522 -17.26 -9.89 27.70
CA LEU A 522 -15.93 -10.18 28.23
C LEU A 522 -15.88 -11.52 28.98
N LYS A 523 -16.96 -11.90 29.68
CA LYS A 523 -17.09 -13.23 30.31
C LYS A 523 -17.20 -14.38 29.31
N GLU A 524 -17.67 -14.11 28.10
CA GLU A 524 -17.70 -15.10 27.01
C GLU A 524 -16.37 -15.17 26.26
N MET A 525 -15.41 -14.27 26.50
CA MET A 525 -14.07 -14.37 25.92
C MET A 525 -13.19 -15.33 26.74
N PRO A 526 -12.41 -16.21 26.09
CA PRO A 526 -11.49 -17.08 26.82
C PRO A 526 -10.43 -16.23 27.55
N ALA A 527 -9.97 -16.71 28.71
CA ALA A 527 -8.97 -16.02 29.53
C ALA A 527 -7.56 -15.98 28.88
N GLY A 528 -7.39 -16.65 27.75
CA GLY A 528 -6.14 -16.79 27.01
C GLY A 528 -6.41 -17.05 25.55
N GLU A 529 -5.36 -16.96 24.73
CA GLU A 529 -5.49 -17.09 23.29
C GLU A 529 -5.17 -18.51 22.83
N THR A 530 -6.05 -19.06 22.00
CA THR A 530 -5.85 -20.36 21.36
C THR A 530 -5.44 -20.16 19.91
N ILE A 531 -4.56 -21.03 19.43
CA ILE A 531 -4.21 -21.09 18.03
C ILE A 531 -5.46 -21.31 17.18
N ALA A 532 -5.56 -20.61 16.07
CA ALA A 532 -6.59 -20.81 15.06
C ALA A 532 -6.57 -22.25 14.50
N PRO A 533 -7.73 -22.80 14.09
CA PRO A 533 -7.74 -23.98 13.22
C PRO A 533 -6.95 -23.71 11.93
N SER A 534 -6.22 -24.72 11.47
CA SER A 534 -5.40 -24.65 10.26
C SER A 534 -6.24 -24.92 9.02
N ILE A 535 -5.98 -24.21 7.92
CA ILE A 535 -6.65 -24.38 6.63
C ILE A 535 -6.12 -25.59 5.85
N VAL A 536 -4.91 -26.06 6.19
CA VAL A 536 -4.27 -27.26 5.65
C VAL A 536 -3.57 -28.03 6.78
N ALA A 537 -3.25 -29.32 6.59
CA ALA A 537 -2.56 -30.08 7.62
C ALA A 537 -1.12 -29.57 7.81
N THR A 538 -0.75 -29.26 9.05
CA THR A 538 0.64 -28.90 9.42
C THR A 538 1.38 -30.05 10.11
N GLY A 539 0.65 -31.09 10.54
CA GLY A 539 1.18 -32.16 11.38
C GLY A 539 1.54 -31.73 12.82
N SER A 540 1.19 -30.50 13.21
CA SER A 540 1.54 -29.93 14.51
C SER A 540 0.34 -29.30 15.21
N SER A 541 0.26 -29.47 16.53
CA SER A 541 -0.76 -28.82 17.37
C SER A 541 -0.36 -27.41 17.80
N THR A 542 0.91 -27.03 17.62
CA THR A 542 1.49 -25.74 17.99
C THR A 542 1.74 -24.83 16.79
N LEU A 543 1.41 -25.27 15.57
CA LEU A 543 1.53 -24.52 14.34
C LEU A 543 0.25 -24.67 13.50
N SER A 544 -0.29 -23.53 13.05
CA SER A 544 -1.49 -23.48 12.23
C SER A 544 -1.24 -22.62 10.99
N ARG A 545 -1.50 -23.17 9.81
CA ARG A 545 -1.48 -22.43 8.54
C ARG A 545 -2.84 -21.77 8.40
N VAL A 546 -2.91 -20.45 8.55
CA VAL A 546 -4.17 -19.70 8.49
C VAL A 546 -4.36 -18.96 7.16
N HIS A 547 -3.32 -18.95 6.33
CA HIS A 547 -3.27 -18.36 5.00
C HIS A 547 -2.03 -18.89 4.27
N GLU A 548 -1.96 -18.81 2.93
CA GLU A 548 -0.74 -19.13 2.18
C GLU A 548 0.48 -18.42 2.72
N THR A 549 0.36 -17.16 3.12
CA THR A 549 1.51 -16.37 3.56
C THR A 549 1.69 -16.29 5.07
N ARG A 550 0.74 -16.81 5.85
CA ARG A 550 0.65 -16.57 7.30
C ARG A 550 0.43 -17.85 8.10
N VAL A 551 1.19 -17.96 9.19
CA VAL A 551 1.01 -18.99 10.21
C VAL A 551 0.72 -18.35 11.57
N GLU A 552 -0.08 -19.03 12.39
CA GLU A 552 -0.07 -18.84 13.84
C GLU A 552 0.84 -19.89 14.45
N ILE A 553 1.64 -19.52 15.46
CA ILE A 553 2.54 -20.41 16.17
C ILE A 553 2.43 -20.16 17.68
N ALA A 554 2.37 -21.24 18.46
CA ALA A 554 2.40 -21.15 19.92
C ALA A 554 3.80 -20.74 20.42
N ALA A 555 3.88 -19.95 21.49
CA ALA A 555 5.15 -19.57 22.11
C ALA A 555 5.99 -20.80 22.53
N GLU A 556 5.32 -21.89 22.91
CA GLU A 556 5.91 -23.16 23.34
C GLU A 556 6.33 -24.08 22.18
N CYS A 557 6.29 -23.61 20.92
CA CYS A 557 6.59 -24.42 19.74
C CYS A 557 7.94 -25.17 19.77
N GLY A 558 8.00 -26.25 19.01
CA GLY A 558 9.21 -27.06 18.82
C GLY A 558 10.05 -26.64 17.62
N GLU A 559 11.22 -27.25 17.46
CA GLU A 559 12.09 -27.02 16.30
C GLU A 559 11.42 -27.46 14.99
N THR A 560 10.62 -28.53 15.02
CA THR A 560 9.87 -29.03 13.86
C THR A 560 8.94 -27.98 13.26
N ASP A 561 8.27 -27.17 14.10
CA ASP A 561 7.41 -26.07 13.62
C ASP A 561 8.24 -25.01 12.88
N LEU A 562 9.44 -24.70 13.39
CA LEU A 562 10.37 -23.74 12.80
C LEU A 562 11.02 -24.29 11.52
N GLU A 563 11.24 -25.60 11.41
CA GLU A 563 11.67 -26.27 10.18
C GLU A 563 10.60 -26.16 9.08
N ILE A 564 9.31 -26.36 9.43
CA ILE A 564 8.21 -26.17 8.48
C ILE A 564 8.21 -24.73 7.97
N ILE A 565 8.34 -23.72 8.85
CA ILE A 565 8.37 -22.32 8.45
C ILE A 565 9.56 -22.01 7.54
N ARG A 566 10.76 -22.50 7.89
CA ARG A 566 11.98 -22.28 7.09
C ARG A 566 11.93 -23.01 5.74
N GLY A 567 11.22 -24.12 5.65
CA GLY A 567 11.11 -24.94 4.44
C GLY A 567 10.14 -24.43 3.39
N ASP A 568 9.25 -23.49 3.74
CA ASP A 568 8.23 -22.96 2.84
C ASP A 568 8.37 -21.44 2.68
N ASP A 569 8.96 -21.02 1.55
CA ASP A 569 9.23 -19.62 1.21
C ASP A 569 7.97 -18.74 1.07
N ARG A 570 6.78 -19.35 1.01
CA ARG A 570 5.51 -18.60 0.96
C ARG A 570 5.18 -17.98 2.30
N ILE A 571 5.64 -18.56 3.41
CA ILE A 571 5.35 -18.06 4.77
C ILE A 571 6.17 -16.79 5.01
N THR A 572 5.53 -15.64 4.89
CA THR A 572 6.20 -14.35 5.08
C THR A 572 5.91 -13.73 6.44
N ASP A 573 4.92 -14.27 7.16
CA ASP A 573 4.30 -13.63 8.31
C ASP A 573 3.92 -14.65 9.39
N VAL A 574 4.42 -14.41 10.61
CA VAL A 574 4.29 -15.35 11.73
C VAL A 574 3.61 -14.64 12.91
N VAL A 575 2.44 -15.11 13.31
CA VAL A 575 1.72 -14.60 14.48
C VAL A 575 1.99 -15.50 15.68
N ILE A 576 2.65 -14.96 16.70
CA ILE A 576 2.93 -15.66 17.95
C ILE A 576 1.74 -15.50 18.90
N VAL A 577 1.22 -16.63 19.34
CA VAL A 577 0.11 -16.76 20.29
C VAL A 577 0.62 -17.45 21.55
N ALA A 578 0.09 -17.09 22.72
CA ALA A 578 0.42 -17.73 23.98
C ALA A 578 -0.84 -18.02 24.80
N PRO A 579 -0.85 -19.09 25.65
CA PRO A 579 -2.00 -19.43 26.48
C PRO A 579 -2.42 -18.33 27.48
N THR A 580 -1.53 -17.39 27.79
CA THR A 580 -1.83 -16.22 28.64
C THR A 580 -1.79 -14.95 27.80
N ASP A 581 -0.60 -14.48 27.46
CA ASP A 581 -0.37 -13.34 26.57
C ASP A 581 1.05 -13.41 26.00
N ALA A 582 1.25 -13.06 24.73
CA ALA A 582 2.58 -13.13 24.12
C ALA A 582 3.62 -12.29 24.87
N VAL A 583 3.23 -11.14 25.46
CA VAL A 583 4.17 -10.23 26.14
C VAL A 583 4.81 -10.86 27.40
N ASP A 584 4.21 -11.90 27.98
CA ASP A 584 4.76 -12.63 29.12
C ASP A 584 5.82 -13.68 28.70
N CYS A 585 5.89 -14.00 27.40
CA CYS A 585 6.71 -15.07 26.85
C CYS A 585 7.96 -14.54 26.11
N LEU A 586 8.59 -13.47 26.60
CA LEU A 586 9.70 -12.80 25.90
C LEU A 586 10.90 -13.70 25.59
N ILE A 587 11.21 -14.68 26.45
CA ILE A 587 12.30 -15.63 26.23
C ILE A 587 12.00 -16.50 25.01
N GLN A 588 10.78 -17.01 24.93
CA GLN A 588 10.28 -17.83 23.83
C GLN A 588 10.19 -17.03 22.53
N ILE A 589 9.66 -15.80 22.58
CA ILE A 589 9.62 -14.91 21.41
C ILE A 589 11.03 -14.67 20.88
N ARG A 590 11.99 -14.35 21.74
CA ARG A 590 13.39 -14.16 21.33
C ARG A 590 13.98 -15.41 20.68
N ARG A 591 13.65 -16.60 21.19
CA ARG A 591 14.07 -17.88 20.58
C ARG A 591 13.47 -18.03 19.18
N ILE A 592 12.16 -17.82 19.03
CA ILE A 592 11.43 -17.95 17.76
C ILE A 592 11.99 -16.95 16.74
N VAL A 593 12.02 -15.66 17.07
CA VAL A 593 12.50 -14.61 16.17
C VAL A 593 13.93 -14.89 15.69
N ARG A 594 14.84 -15.29 16.60
CA ARG A 594 16.22 -15.65 16.24
C ARG A 594 16.30 -16.86 15.33
N ALA A 595 15.48 -17.88 15.57
CA ALA A 595 15.44 -19.05 14.71
C ALA A 595 14.90 -18.72 13.30
N LEU A 596 14.03 -17.71 13.19
CA LEU A 596 13.51 -17.22 11.93
C LEU A 596 14.46 -16.25 11.21
N GLU A 597 15.52 -15.74 11.86
CA GLU A 597 16.50 -14.86 11.20
C GLU A 597 17.22 -15.52 10.01
N VAL A 598 17.30 -16.86 10.00
CA VAL A 598 17.89 -17.63 8.89
C VAL A 598 16.89 -17.94 7.77
N ALA A 599 15.64 -17.47 7.88
CA ALA A 599 14.59 -17.53 6.85
C ALA A 599 14.27 -16.12 6.32
N PRO A 600 15.01 -15.63 5.30
CA PRO A 600 14.83 -14.29 4.74
C PRO A 600 13.44 -13.98 4.19
N HIS A 601 12.65 -15.00 3.85
CA HIS A 601 11.28 -14.86 3.39
C HIS A 601 10.33 -14.42 4.50
N VAL A 602 10.62 -14.77 5.76
CA VAL A 602 9.85 -14.30 6.92
C VAL A 602 10.24 -12.86 7.22
N ASN A 603 9.35 -11.93 6.88
CA ASN A 603 9.59 -10.50 7.01
C ASN A 603 8.69 -9.83 8.05
N ALA A 604 7.74 -10.56 8.65
CA ALA A 604 6.89 -10.08 9.72
C ALA A 604 6.75 -11.11 10.85
N VAL A 605 6.84 -10.63 12.10
CA VAL A 605 6.48 -11.38 13.30
C VAL A 605 5.53 -10.51 14.12
N ARG A 606 4.38 -11.08 14.50
CA ARG A 606 3.36 -10.36 15.24
C ARG A 606 3.13 -11.01 16.59
N LEU A 607 2.96 -10.19 17.61
CA LEU A 607 2.65 -10.63 18.95
C LEU A 607 1.20 -10.31 19.24
N ARG A 608 0.38 -11.34 19.44
CA ARG A 608 -1.00 -11.14 19.87
C ARG A 608 -1.03 -10.92 21.39
N SER A 609 -1.52 -9.75 21.80
CA SER A 609 -1.49 -9.30 23.18
C SER A 609 -2.71 -8.47 23.54
N LEU A 610 -3.62 -9.09 24.28
CA LEU A 610 -4.75 -8.39 24.90
C LEU A 610 -4.32 -7.56 26.12
N LYS A 611 -3.17 -7.88 26.73
CA LYS A 611 -2.58 -7.06 27.80
C LYS A 611 -2.25 -5.65 27.35
N PHE A 612 -2.04 -5.39 26.06
CA PHE A 612 -1.87 -4.02 25.58
C PHE A 612 -3.08 -3.15 25.95
N ASN A 613 -4.31 -3.68 25.83
CA ASN A 613 -5.54 -3.00 26.24
C ASN A 613 -5.82 -3.17 27.74
N TYR A 614 -5.92 -4.42 28.23
CA TYR A 614 -6.46 -4.67 29.56
C TYR A 614 -5.43 -4.57 30.70
N ALA A 615 -4.14 -4.60 30.40
CA ALA A 615 -3.06 -4.50 31.39
C ALA A 615 -1.83 -3.75 30.83
N PRO A 616 -1.98 -2.51 30.34
CA PRO A 616 -0.91 -1.78 29.63
C PRO A 616 0.37 -1.60 30.46
N GLY A 617 0.25 -1.62 31.80
CA GLY A 617 1.40 -1.60 32.71
C GLY A 617 2.37 -2.78 32.56
N SER A 618 1.97 -3.86 31.88
CA SER A 618 2.84 -5.00 31.56
C SER A 618 3.93 -4.62 30.55
N TYR A 619 3.71 -3.59 29.74
CA TYR A 619 4.71 -3.04 28.82
C TYR A 619 5.66 -2.08 29.54
N THR A 620 6.48 -2.64 30.43
CA THR A 620 7.54 -1.89 31.10
C THR A 620 8.60 -1.41 30.08
N PRO A 621 9.41 -0.39 30.42
CA PRO A 621 10.51 0.03 29.55
C PRO A 621 11.44 -1.12 29.11
N ALA A 622 11.72 -2.07 30.03
CA ALA A 622 12.55 -3.24 29.73
C ALA A 622 11.90 -4.19 28.71
N VAL A 623 10.58 -4.36 28.77
CA VAL A 623 9.82 -5.14 27.79
C VAL A 623 9.89 -4.45 26.42
N ILE A 624 9.63 -3.13 26.37
CA ILE A 624 9.68 -2.36 25.12
C ILE A 624 11.09 -2.42 24.50
N ASP A 625 12.15 -2.27 25.30
CA ASP A 625 13.52 -2.37 24.81
C ASP A 625 13.85 -3.79 24.31
N ALA A 626 13.35 -4.83 24.98
CA ALA A 626 13.51 -6.21 24.53
C ALA A 626 12.82 -6.47 23.19
N LEU A 627 11.60 -5.97 23.00
CA LEU A 627 10.87 -6.06 21.73
C LEU A 627 11.57 -5.23 20.63
N ALA A 628 12.00 -4.01 20.95
CA ALA A 628 12.71 -3.16 20.00
C ALA A 628 14.02 -3.79 19.49
N ALA A 629 14.72 -4.55 20.35
CA ALA A 629 15.93 -5.27 19.95
C ALA A 629 15.68 -6.44 18.97
N LEU A 630 14.43 -6.88 18.83
CA LEU A 630 14.02 -7.93 17.88
C LEU A 630 13.53 -7.36 16.54
N ASN A 631 13.17 -6.07 16.50
CA ASN A 631 12.67 -5.41 15.30
C ASN A 631 13.84 -5.02 14.37
N ARG A 632 13.83 -5.48 13.11
CA ARG A 632 14.88 -5.24 12.12
C ARG A 632 14.29 -4.70 10.83
N LEU A 633 14.13 -3.38 10.75
CA LEU A 633 13.74 -2.69 9.52
C LEU A 633 15.00 -2.28 8.74
N THR A 634 15.42 -3.16 7.84
CA THR A 634 16.62 -2.99 6.99
C THR A 634 16.27 -3.25 5.52
N MET A 635 17.06 -2.73 4.60
CA MET A 635 16.89 -3.00 3.16
C MET A 635 16.94 -4.49 2.82
N VAL A 636 17.80 -5.24 3.53
CA VAL A 636 18.13 -6.64 3.26
C VAL A 636 17.73 -7.46 4.49
N ASN A 637 17.02 -8.56 4.25
CA ASN A 637 16.46 -9.45 5.27
C ASN A 637 15.69 -8.73 6.39
N PRO A 638 14.73 -7.85 6.06
CA PRO A 638 13.93 -7.19 7.09
C PRO A 638 13.12 -8.20 7.91
N LEU A 639 12.90 -7.89 9.18
CA LEU A 639 11.92 -8.54 10.04
C LEU A 639 11.21 -7.46 10.85
N ARG A 640 9.95 -7.21 10.52
CA ARG A 640 9.09 -6.25 11.20
C ARG A 640 8.41 -6.93 12.39
N LEU A 641 8.64 -6.42 13.59
CA LEU A 641 7.93 -6.85 14.79
C LEU A 641 6.71 -5.96 15.04
N GLU A 642 5.55 -6.56 15.30
CA GLU A 642 4.28 -5.86 15.46
C GLU A 642 3.49 -6.40 16.66
N ILE A 643 2.55 -5.59 17.15
CA ILE A 643 1.63 -5.98 18.22
C ILE A 643 0.20 -5.97 17.68
N GLU A 644 -0.50 -7.09 17.83
CA GLU A 644 -1.93 -7.20 17.60
C GLU A 644 -2.67 -7.14 18.92
N THR A 645 -3.65 -6.27 19.03
CA THR A 645 -4.52 -6.15 20.20
C THR A 645 -5.97 -5.99 19.78
N GLN A 646 -6.86 -5.84 20.75
CA GLN A 646 -8.30 -5.72 20.53
C GLN A 646 -8.89 -4.69 21.48
N PHE A 647 -9.79 -3.87 20.94
CA PHE A 647 -10.69 -2.99 21.67
C PHE A 647 -12.12 -3.26 21.21
N LEU A 648 -13.06 -3.43 22.13
CA LEU A 648 -14.47 -3.64 21.82
C LEU A 648 -15.21 -2.32 21.65
N VAL A 649 -14.89 -1.33 22.48
CA VAL A 649 -15.59 -0.03 22.53
C VAL A 649 -14.60 1.11 22.80
N ALA A 650 -14.96 2.32 22.36
CA ALA A 650 -14.14 3.52 22.55
C ALA A 650 -13.85 3.85 24.02
N ALA A 651 -14.71 3.45 24.95
CA ALA A 651 -14.57 3.74 26.38
C ALA A 651 -13.39 3.00 27.05
N GLU A 652 -12.84 1.96 26.41
CA GLU A 652 -11.68 1.23 26.92
C GLU A 652 -10.38 2.06 26.80
N PHE A 653 -10.37 3.10 25.97
CA PHE A 653 -9.18 3.91 25.74
C PHE A 653 -8.86 4.82 26.92
N ASN A 654 -7.59 4.84 27.31
CA ASN A 654 -7.06 5.71 28.33
C ASN A 654 -5.73 6.37 27.86
N PRO A 655 -5.21 7.38 28.56
CA PRO A 655 -3.97 8.07 28.17
C PRO A 655 -2.73 7.17 28.09
N GLU A 656 -2.69 6.05 28.84
CA GLU A 656 -1.56 5.13 28.81
C GLU A 656 -1.43 4.43 27.46
N HIS A 657 -2.54 4.11 26.77
CA HIS A 657 -2.50 3.53 25.42
C HIS A 657 -1.78 4.46 24.43
N THR A 658 -2.06 5.76 24.48
CA THR A 658 -1.40 6.76 23.63
C THR A 658 0.09 6.87 23.95
N ARG A 659 0.44 6.88 25.25
CA ARG A 659 1.84 6.93 25.71
C ARG A 659 2.61 5.70 25.24
N LEU A 660 2.05 4.51 25.45
CA LEU A 660 2.66 3.24 25.10
C LEU A 660 2.82 3.07 23.59
N CYS A 661 1.77 3.35 22.82
CA CYS A 661 1.82 3.27 21.37
C CYS A 661 2.90 4.21 20.79
N ARG A 662 3.02 5.43 21.32
CA ARG A 662 4.10 6.35 20.94
C ARG A 662 5.50 5.77 21.23
N GLN A 663 5.69 5.14 22.40
CA GLN A 663 6.98 4.53 22.76
C GLN A 663 7.36 3.39 21.80
N LEU A 664 6.39 2.58 21.40
CA LEU A 664 6.59 1.48 20.45
C LEU A 664 6.83 1.99 19.02
N ASN A 665 6.01 2.94 18.55
CA ASN A 665 6.15 3.54 17.21
C ASN A 665 7.52 4.23 17.05
N ASN A 666 8.03 4.90 18.09
CA ASN A 666 9.38 5.50 18.09
C ASN A 666 10.52 4.45 18.06
N ARG A 667 10.20 3.16 18.14
CA ARG A 667 11.11 2.03 17.91
C ARG A 667 10.75 1.22 16.66
N GLY A 668 9.89 1.77 15.80
CA GLY A 668 9.41 1.14 14.58
C GLY A 668 8.46 -0.06 14.80
N ILE A 669 7.88 -0.22 15.99
CA ILE A 669 6.90 -1.27 16.30
C ILE A 669 5.50 -0.68 16.20
N THR A 670 4.73 -1.15 15.22
CA THR A 670 3.34 -0.71 15.04
C THR A 670 2.39 -1.55 15.88
N VAL A 671 1.39 -0.89 16.46
CA VAL A 671 0.30 -1.53 17.19
C VAL A 671 -0.95 -1.48 16.33
N TYR A 672 -1.60 -2.63 16.17
CA TYR A 672 -2.84 -2.75 15.42
C TYR A 672 -3.98 -3.26 16.28
N ALA A 673 -5.17 -2.71 16.05
CA ALA A 673 -6.41 -3.20 16.65
C ALA A 673 -7.19 -4.06 15.65
N ASN A 674 -7.60 -5.24 16.10
CA ASN A 674 -8.48 -6.17 15.41
C ASN A 674 -9.73 -6.35 16.30
N THR A 675 -10.90 -5.90 15.83
CA THR A 675 -12.12 -5.85 16.65
C THR A 675 -13.20 -6.78 16.09
N PRO A 676 -13.86 -7.63 16.90
CA PRO A 676 -15.08 -8.31 16.51
C PRO A 676 -16.27 -7.32 16.49
N LEU A 677 -17.08 -7.39 15.44
CA LEU A 677 -18.38 -6.75 15.41
C LEU A 677 -19.37 -7.61 16.22
N LEU A 678 -19.89 -7.07 17.31
CA LEU A 678 -20.70 -7.77 18.29
C LEU A 678 -22.06 -7.08 18.42
N ALA A 679 -23.12 -7.84 18.23
CA ALA A 679 -24.47 -7.30 18.29
C ALA A 679 -24.79 -6.71 19.66
N ASN A 680 -25.49 -5.58 19.69
CA ASN A 680 -25.86 -4.82 20.89
C ASN A 680 -24.67 -4.25 21.68
N ILE A 681 -23.43 -4.35 21.19
CA ILE A 681 -22.21 -3.82 21.84
C ILE A 681 -21.62 -2.69 21.01
N ASN A 682 -21.20 -3.00 19.78
CA ASN A 682 -20.50 -2.07 18.90
C ASN A 682 -21.02 -2.10 17.45
N ASP A 683 -22.15 -2.77 17.19
CA ASP A 683 -22.81 -2.91 15.88
C ASP A 683 -23.58 -1.66 15.42
N SER A 684 -23.10 -0.47 15.80
CA SER A 684 -23.66 0.80 15.36
C SER A 684 -22.62 1.66 14.64
N PRO A 685 -23.04 2.47 13.64
CA PRO A 685 -22.15 3.40 12.97
C PRO A 685 -21.44 4.36 13.94
N GLU A 686 -22.15 4.84 14.97
CA GLU A 686 -21.62 5.72 16.01
C GLU A 686 -20.50 5.04 16.82
N ALA A 687 -20.74 3.82 17.30
CA ALA A 687 -19.77 3.10 18.13
C ALA A 687 -18.47 2.81 17.39
N ILE A 688 -18.56 2.30 16.15
CA ILE A 688 -17.37 2.01 15.35
C ILE A 688 -16.66 3.29 14.92
N HIS A 689 -17.39 4.36 14.57
CA HIS A 689 -16.76 5.64 14.25
C HIS A 689 -15.97 6.22 15.44
N GLN A 690 -16.53 6.16 16.65
CA GLN A 690 -15.82 6.58 17.87
C GLN A 690 -14.62 5.68 18.16
N LEU A 691 -14.77 4.36 18.05
CA LEU A 691 -13.66 3.42 18.22
C LEU A 691 -12.52 3.70 17.25
N ALA A 692 -12.85 3.89 15.97
CA ALA A 692 -11.89 4.21 14.92
C ALA A 692 -11.14 5.53 15.22
N HIS A 693 -11.88 6.55 15.66
CA HIS A 693 -11.31 7.83 16.08
C HIS A 693 -10.33 7.66 17.25
N GLU A 694 -10.70 6.89 18.27
CA GLU A 694 -9.85 6.66 19.44
C GLU A 694 -8.59 5.85 19.12
N CYS A 695 -8.69 4.81 18.28
CA CYS A 695 -7.53 4.10 17.72
C CYS A 695 -6.57 5.11 17.06
N ARG A 696 -7.10 5.92 16.14
CA ARG A 696 -6.32 6.90 15.40
C ARG A 696 -5.72 7.96 16.32
N ARG A 697 -6.44 8.43 17.34
CA ARG A 697 -5.93 9.38 18.34
C ARG A 697 -4.78 8.79 19.15
N ALA A 698 -4.89 7.53 19.55
CA ALA A 698 -3.85 6.81 20.31
C ALA A 698 -2.63 6.43 19.47
N GLY A 699 -2.72 6.50 18.13
CA GLY A 699 -1.65 6.07 17.22
C GLY A 699 -1.70 4.58 16.88
N ILE A 700 -2.83 3.92 17.19
CA ILE A 700 -3.10 2.51 16.92
C ILE A 700 -3.79 2.42 15.56
N GLU A 701 -3.33 1.51 14.72
CA GLU A 701 -3.92 1.28 13.40
C GLU A 701 -5.11 0.34 13.53
N PHE A 702 -6.33 0.88 13.30
CA PHE A 702 -7.54 0.07 13.31
C PHE A 702 -7.62 -0.75 12.02
N HIS A 703 -7.17 -2.00 12.09
CA HIS A 703 -6.88 -2.79 10.90
C HIS A 703 -8.08 -3.59 10.44
N HIS A 704 -8.64 -4.42 11.32
CA HIS A 704 -9.76 -5.30 11.01
C HIS A 704 -10.95 -5.02 11.91
N LEU A 705 -12.13 -4.93 11.30
CA LEU A 705 -13.42 -5.17 11.93
C LEU A 705 -13.94 -6.51 11.41
N TYR A 706 -13.88 -7.54 12.24
CA TYR A 706 -14.37 -8.86 11.92
C TYR A 706 -15.90 -8.87 11.97
N VAL A 707 -16.53 -8.98 10.81
CA VAL A 707 -18.00 -9.03 10.66
C VAL A 707 -18.53 -10.37 11.20
N ALA A 708 -17.80 -11.47 10.98
CA ALA A 708 -18.13 -12.80 11.50
C ALA A 708 -16.92 -13.74 11.54
N GLY A 709 -17.10 -14.89 12.19
CA GLY A 709 -16.18 -16.03 12.16
C GLY A 709 -15.14 -16.10 13.28
N LEU A 710 -15.16 -15.15 14.22
CA LEU A 710 -14.35 -15.27 15.44
C LEU A 710 -15.05 -16.12 16.50
N PRO A 711 -14.32 -16.87 17.36
CA PRO A 711 -14.93 -17.73 18.38
C PRO A 711 -15.90 -17.01 19.34
N VAL A 712 -15.65 -15.73 19.64
CA VAL A 712 -16.56 -14.92 20.47
C VAL A 712 -17.88 -14.63 19.74
N GLN A 713 -17.86 -14.47 18.42
CA GLN A 713 -19.05 -14.25 17.61
C GLN A 713 -19.89 -15.53 17.49
N ASP A 714 -19.25 -16.71 17.43
CA ASP A 714 -19.98 -18.00 17.43
C ASP A 714 -20.75 -18.25 18.73
N ARG A 715 -20.33 -17.65 19.85
CA ARG A 715 -21.02 -17.74 21.15
C ARG A 715 -22.05 -16.62 21.34
N TRP A 716 -21.64 -15.38 21.05
CA TRP A 716 -22.46 -14.18 21.29
C TRP A 716 -23.41 -13.89 20.14
N ASN A 717 -22.89 -13.72 18.92
CA ASN A 717 -23.69 -13.31 17.76
C ASN A 717 -24.64 -14.42 17.30
N ARG A 718 -24.34 -15.70 17.58
CA ARG A 718 -25.29 -16.79 17.32
C ARG A 718 -26.62 -16.60 18.05
N LYS A 719 -26.59 -16.01 19.25
CA LYS A 719 -27.79 -15.68 20.04
C LYS A 719 -28.33 -14.28 19.72
N ASN A 720 -27.46 -13.40 19.23
CA ASN A 720 -27.72 -11.99 18.94
C ASN A 720 -27.16 -11.66 17.54
N PRO A 721 -27.85 -12.00 16.44
CA PRO A 721 -27.25 -11.88 15.12
C PRO A 721 -26.97 -10.42 14.74
N VAL A 722 -25.81 -10.16 14.13
CA VAL A 722 -25.51 -8.85 13.52
C VAL A 722 -26.30 -8.74 12.22
N VAL A 723 -26.96 -7.61 12.03
CA VAL A 723 -27.71 -7.31 10.81
C VAL A 723 -26.75 -6.84 9.72
N LEU A 724 -26.70 -7.52 8.57
CA LEU A 724 -25.80 -7.17 7.46
C LEU A 724 -26.01 -5.73 6.96
N TYR A 725 -27.25 -5.25 6.98
CA TYR A 725 -27.58 -3.86 6.69
C TYR A 725 -26.76 -2.86 7.53
N ASP A 726 -26.47 -3.16 8.78
CA ASP A 726 -25.73 -2.26 9.66
C ASP A 726 -24.24 -2.19 9.32
N VAL A 727 -23.67 -3.22 8.68
CA VAL A 727 -22.26 -3.25 8.26
C VAL A 727 -21.97 -2.16 7.22
N VAL A 728 -22.86 -2.00 6.23
CA VAL A 728 -22.73 -0.95 5.20
C VAL A 728 -22.99 0.44 5.80
N ASP A 729 -23.92 0.57 6.75
CA ASP A 729 -24.18 1.84 7.44
C ASP A 729 -22.96 2.27 8.26
N ILE A 730 -22.31 1.32 8.95
CA ILE A 730 -21.04 1.52 9.64
C ILE A 730 -19.96 1.98 8.66
N ALA A 731 -19.76 1.23 7.58
CA ALA A 731 -18.71 1.52 6.60
C ALA A 731 -18.88 2.88 5.92
N THR A 732 -20.11 3.22 5.55
CA THR A 732 -20.50 4.52 5.01
C THR A 732 -20.15 5.64 5.99
N ARG A 733 -20.51 5.50 7.27
CA ARG A 733 -20.25 6.55 8.27
C ARG A 733 -18.76 6.74 8.53
N VAL A 734 -18.04 5.65 8.81
CA VAL A 734 -16.59 5.70 9.09
C VAL A 734 -15.84 6.33 7.91
N ARG A 735 -16.20 5.99 6.67
CA ARG A 735 -15.60 6.58 5.47
C ARG A 735 -15.91 8.07 5.32
N ARG A 736 -17.16 8.47 5.55
CA ARG A 736 -17.63 9.84 5.36
C ARG A 736 -17.04 10.79 6.40
N GLU A 737 -17.12 10.42 7.67
CA GLU A 737 -16.81 11.30 8.80
C GLU A 737 -15.37 11.13 9.30
N GLY A 738 -14.78 9.96 9.08
CA GLY A 738 -13.43 9.64 9.55
C GLY A 738 -12.29 10.07 8.64
N SER A 739 -11.08 9.89 9.14
CA SER A 739 -9.85 9.92 8.35
C SER A 739 -9.79 8.73 7.41
N GLY A 740 -9.11 8.89 6.27
CA GLY A 740 -8.74 7.76 5.42
C GLY A 740 -7.85 6.72 6.13
N ARG A 741 -7.35 7.00 7.34
CA ARG A 741 -6.58 6.07 8.20
C ARG A 741 -7.41 5.46 9.33
N GLU A 742 -8.65 5.89 9.52
CA GLU A 742 -9.56 5.35 10.54
C GLU A 742 -10.39 4.18 10.01
N ILE A 743 -10.41 3.98 8.70
CA ILE A 743 -11.24 2.95 8.07
C ILE A 743 -10.61 1.57 8.32
N PRO A 744 -11.30 0.64 8.99
CA PRO A 744 -10.85 -0.75 9.07
C PRO A 744 -11.19 -1.49 7.76
N ARG A 745 -10.64 -2.69 7.60
CA ARG A 745 -11.18 -3.68 6.67
C ARG A 745 -12.31 -4.43 7.34
N TYR A 746 -13.37 -4.68 6.61
CA TYR A 746 -14.50 -5.49 7.05
C TYR A 746 -14.21 -6.92 6.62
N ILE A 747 -13.91 -7.80 7.58
CA ILE A 747 -13.41 -9.15 7.30
C ILE A 747 -14.42 -10.19 7.77
N ILE A 748 -14.64 -11.23 6.96
CA ILE A 748 -15.27 -12.47 7.40
C ILE A 748 -14.17 -13.52 7.50
N ARG A 749 -14.04 -14.12 8.68
CA ARG A 749 -13.16 -15.28 8.88
C ARG A 749 -13.94 -16.56 8.63
N THR A 750 -13.33 -17.50 7.93
CA THR A 750 -13.89 -18.83 7.65
C THR A 750 -12.89 -19.93 8.02
N ILE A 751 -13.32 -21.18 7.94
CA ILE A 751 -12.42 -22.34 8.10
C ILE A 751 -11.40 -22.49 6.95
N LEU A 752 -11.59 -21.77 5.85
CA LEU A 752 -10.72 -21.80 4.66
C LEU A 752 -9.86 -20.53 4.51
N GLY A 753 -9.95 -19.59 5.46
CA GLY A 753 -9.22 -18.33 5.40
C GLY A 753 -10.11 -17.10 5.59
N GLU A 754 -9.55 -15.92 5.36
CA GLU A 754 -10.21 -14.64 5.56
C GLU A 754 -10.59 -14.00 4.22
N VAL A 755 -11.76 -13.37 4.16
CA VAL A 755 -12.21 -12.62 2.98
C VAL A 755 -12.72 -11.23 3.37
N ASP A 756 -12.62 -10.27 2.47
CA ASP A 756 -13.21 -8.94 2.61
C ASP A 756 -14.71 -9.03 2.36
N PHE A 757 -15.51 -8.49 3.28
CA PHE A 757 -16.96 -8.37 3.14
C PHE A 757 -17.32 -7.62 1.84
N GLY A 758 -18.10 -8.28 0.97
CA GLY A 758 -18.64 -7.71 -0.26
C GLY A 758 -17.65 -7.60 -1.42
N LEU A 759 -16.33 -7.53 -1.17
CA LEU A 759 -15.32 -7.35 -2.21
C LEU A 759 -14.77 -8.69 -2.73
N SER A 760 -14.29 -9.52 -1.82
CA SER A 760 -13.79 -10.88 -2.10
C SER A 760 -14.71 -11.96 -1.55
N SER A 761 -15.95 -11.59 -1.23
CA SER A 761 -16.97 -12.50 -0.75
C SER A 761 -18.37 -12.06 -1.12
N THR A 762 -19.27 -13.04 -1.23
CA THR A 762 -20.71 -12.83 -1.38
C THR A 762 -21.44 -13.66 -0.34
N VAL A 763 -22.29 -13.02 0.47
CA VAL A 763 -23.14 -13.72 1.43
C VAL A 763 -24.37 -14.26 0.71
N VAL A 764 -24.62 -15.56 0.85
CA VAL A 764 -25.72 -16.30 0.22
C VAL A 764 -26.57 -17.01 1.28
N GLY A 765 -27.77 -17.45 0.90
CA GLY A 765 -28.73 -18.08 1.80
C GLY A 765 -29.77 -17.12 2.37
N GLN A 766 -30.67 -17.66 3.20
CA GLN A 766 -31.78 -16.94 3.84
C GLN A 766 -31.86 -17.29 5.34
N ASP A 767 -32.44 -16.38 6.12
CA ASP A 767 -32.66 -16.50 7.57
C ASP A 767 -31.40 -16.90 8.34
N GLU A 768 -31.44 -17.98 9.13
CA GLU A 768 -30.32 -18.48 9.94
C GLU A 768 -29.35 -19.38 9.14
N THR A 769 -29.65 -19.66 7.87
CA THR A 769 -28.85 -20.53 6.99
C THR A 769 -28.00 -19.72 6.02
N LEU A 770 -27.11 -18.88 6.57
CA LEU A 770 -26.21 -18.07 5.77
C LEU A 770 -24.90 -18.79 5.48
N ALA A 771 -24.39 -18.59 4.27
CA ALA A 771 -23.08 -19.03 3.85
C ALA A 771 -22.36 -17.92 3.08
N VAL A 772 -21.06 -18.08 2.87
CA VAL A 772 -20.21 -17.10 2.20
C VAL A 772 -19.45 -17.78 1.08
N LYS A 773 -19.65 -17.29 -0.15
CA LYS A 773 -18.82 -17.63 -1.32
C LYS A 773 -17.48 -16.92 -1.19
N LEU A 774 -16.37 -17.65 -1.34
CA LEU A 774 -15.01 -17.12 -1.25
C LEU A 774 -14.37 -17.06 -2.64
N SER A 775 -14.36 -15.89 -3.27
CA SER A 775 -13.85 -15.72 -4.64
C SER A 775 -12.31 -15.68 -4.82
N PRO A 776 -11.48 -15.48 -3.78
CA PRO A 776 -10.02 -15.59 -3.92
C PRO A 776 -9.48 -17.01 -3.98
N TYR A 777 -10.26 -18.00 -3.54
CA TYR A 777 -9.76 -19.33 -3.24
C TYR A 777 -10.37 -20.37 -4.17
N ASP A 778 -9.53 -21.26 -4.67
CA ASP A 778 -9.91 -22.45 -5.43
C ASP A 778 -9.18 -23.69 -4.88
N HIS A 779 -9.43 -24.84 -5.48
CA HIS A 779 -8.75 -26.08 -5.06
C HIS A 779 -7.22 -26.01 -5.29
N ALA A 780 -6.77 -25.29 -6.32
CA ALA A 780 -5.36 -25.16 -6.65
C ALA A 780 -4.59 -24.38 -5.56
N TYR A 781 -5.22 -23.36 -4.98
CA TYR A 781 -4.69 -22.61 -3.84
C TYR A 781 -4.36 -23.52 -2.65
N PHE A 782 -5.29 -24.37 -2.23
CA PHE A 782 -5.08 -25.25 -1.09
C PHE A 782 -4.13 -26.41 -1.40
N THR A 783 -4.25 -27.01 -2.60
CA THR A 783 -3.36 -28.11 -3.03
C THR A 783 -1.92 -27.68 -3.28
N ALA A 784 -1.69 -26.41 -3.60
CA ALA A 784 -0.35 -25.86 -3.64
C ALA A 784 0.29 -25.90 -2.24
N MET A 785 -0.48 -25.68 -1.16
CA MET A 785 0.02 -25.74 0.22
C MET A 785 0.12 -27.17 0.75
N ASP A 786 -0.87 -28.00 0.45
CA ASP A 786 -0.98 -29.39 0.90
C ASP A 786 -1.52 -30.25 -0.26
N PRO A 787 -0.65 -31.01 -0.96
CA PRO A 787 -1.06 -31.81 -2.12
C PRO A 787 -2.18 -32.82 -1.84
N ASP A 788 -2.37 -33.20 -0.58
CA ASP A 788 -3.39 -34.15 -0.11
C ASP A 788 -4.65 -33.44 0.44
N PHE A 789 -4.80 -32.12 0.18
CA PHE A 789 -5.93 -31.34 0.66
C PHE A 789 -7.27 -31.89 0.18
N GLU A 790 -8.20 -32.03 1.12
CA GLU A 790 -9.61 -32.32 0.87
C GLU A 790 -10.49 -31.21 1.46
N TRP A 791 -11.60 -30.93 0.80
CA TRP A 791 -12.55 -29.94 1.29
C TRP A 791 -13.09 -30.33 2.68
N PRO A 792 -13.05 -29.42 3.67
CA PRO A 792 -13.63 -29.68 4.98
C PRO A 792 -15.13 -30.02 4.91
N PRO A 793 -15.66 -30.81 5.85
CA PRO A 793 -17.09 -31.11 5.91
C PRO A 793 -17.95 -29.84 5.97
N GLY A 794 -19.01 -29.80 5.14
CA GLY A 794 -19.95 -28.68 5.07
C GLY A 794 -19.52 -27.54 4.13
N VAL A 795 -18.37 -27.66 3.46
CA VAL A 795 -18.00 -26.77 2.34
C VAL A 795 -18.64 -27.30 1.06
N GLU A 796 -19.36 -26.44 0.36
CA GLU A 796 -19.88 -26.70 -0.99
C GLU A 796 -19.05 -25.97 -2.03
N ILE A 797 -19.05 -26.45 -3.27
CA ILE A 797 -18.36 -25.80 -4.41
C ILE A 797 -19.42 -25.33 -5.39
N ASP A 798 -19.37 -24.03 -5.72
CA ASP A 798 -20.31 -23.46 -6.68
C ASP A 798 -19.94 -23.78 -8.14
N GLY A 799 -20.79 -23.34 -9.08
CA GLY A 799 -20.59 -23.58 -10.52
C GLY A 799 -19.34 -22.92 -11.11
N ASP A 800 -18.76 -21.94 -10.42
CA ASP A 800 -17.54 -21.24 -10.83
C ASP A 800 -16.29 -21.84 -10.13
N GLY A 801 -16.44 -22.90 -9.34
CA GLY A 801 -15.36 -23.55 -8.61
C GLY A 801 -14.97 -22.89 -7.29
N ASN A 802 -15.75 -21.92 -6.80
CA ASN A 802 -15.48 -21.22 -5.54
C ASN A 802 -16.08 -21.99 -4.35
N PRO A 803 -15.37 -22.07 -3.22
CA PRO A 803 -15.93 -22.65 -2.01
C PRO A 803 -16.98 -21.74 -1.38
N VAL A 804 -18.05 -22.36 -0.88
CA VAL A 804 -19.17 -21.77 -0.17
C VAL A 804 -19.17 -22.35 1.24
N VAL A 805 -18.95 -21.47 2.24
CA VAL A 805 -18.73 -21.88 3.64
C VAL A 805 -19.85 -21.35 4.53
N PRO A 806 -20.49 -22.19 5.37
CA PRO A 806 -21.48 -21.74 6.34
C PRO A 806 -20.92 -20.68 7.30
N VAL A 807 -21.71 -19.66 7.60
CA VAL A 807 -21.36 -18.60 8.56
C VAL A 807 -22.50 -18.42 9.57
N THR A 808 -22.14 -18.22 10.84
CA THR A 808 -23.14 -18.03 11.91
C THR A 808 -23.05 -16.64 12.52
N GLY A 809 -24.14 -16.20 13.17
CA GLY A 809 -24.19 -14.92 13.89
C GLY A 809 -24.42 -13.70 12.99
N LEU A 810 -24.88 -13.91 11.76
CA LEU A 810 -25.32 -12.87 10.84
C LEU A 810 -26.80 -13.05 10.54
N SER A 811 -27.48 -11.96 10.21
CA SER A 811 -28.85 -11.98 9.68
C SER A 811 -28.96 -11.06 8.47
N LYS A 812 -29.70 -11.54 7.47
CA LYS A 812 -29.99 -10.80 6.24
C LYS A 812 -31.40 -10.21 6.33
N THR A 813 -31.54 -8.93 6.02
CA THR A 813 -32.84 -8.22 6.15
C THR A 813 -33.43 -7.78 4.81
N THR A 814 -32.65 -7.89 3.74
CA THR A 814 -33.06 -7.58 2.36
C THR A 814 -32.41 -8.60 1.43
N ASP A 815 -32.86 -8.74 0.17
CA ASP A 815 -32.16 -9.61 -0.79
C ASP A 815 -30.89 -8.99 -1.40
N PHE A 816 -30.59 -7.72 -1.07
CA PHE A 816 -29.45 -6.98 -1.61
C PHE A 816 -28.12 -7.66 -1.25
N ALA A 817 -27.16 -7.64 -2.19
CA ALA A 817 -25.90 -8.37 -2.06
C ALA A 817 -25.06 -7.98 -0.83
N LEU A 818 -25.25 -6.76 -0.30
CA LEU A 818 -24.51 -6.23 0.84
C LEU A 818 -25.38 -5.96 2.09
N SER A 819 -26.65 -6.41 2.18
CA SER A 819 -27.51 -6.10 3.35
C SER A 819 -28.66 -7.03 3.67
#